data_AF-A0A9W8ZVV7-F1
#
_entry.id   AF-A0A9W8ZVV7-F1
#
_cell.length_a   1.000
_cell.length_b   1.000
_cell.length_c   1.000
_cell.angle_alpha   90.00
_cell.angle_beta   90.00
_cell.angle_gamma   90.00
#
_symmetry.space_group_name_H-M   'P 1'
#
loop_
_entity.id
_entity.type
_entity.pdbx_description
1 polymer ?
#
loop_
_entity_poly.entity_id
_entity_poly.type
_entity_poly.pdbx_seq_one_letter_code
_entity_poly.pdbx_strand_id
1 'polypeptide(L)'
;MHAFQPVAIQTSRGDGYFIEAFPFKNDGGQSPPNVIAYGLGGSQISVVSMFVNPYPNRDWEQVDIARLRYPVGTTYADITGNGFNDVIITDEYGPSMDDLWMDGGRIVWLQNPGNSKTGDWRQRFIGRSPSMHRVKAGHFTTRDRIQVAGFPIIVRAGDRVSPAPVVIYTAPEFPEDNEQGWDEEIAFPDSFRLVHDVDIVKSTNGGLDQILLAGREGINLIWYDETWQTWKSKNLGSGLGPSPENPYWGAGCVSLGKVDTDSSGYIGSAEGFHGNRVSVYVKEKNAPPGEIANAKWTRHVLHDFGSLNPRHEGSIHHVICADIDGDGVDELLVACMGSNPPSWERTGVWCYKPVDLQSGKFSRFKLSDDSAARIAVGNFRSSNVLDFATISYSVPGYFESPSPSVILHASSLITAKRLNDEVVFRVPRPQNTKLADEVAFLDVASRKLSLVVVPPLTQYKIQGGAGLKVLAGRVVWTDLNNTQQERTQATNTFAVVSTVVDAEDGYIHTRNEGAVFLLMTRSDTSGQPPYSHMDQLKARNIIPTHFSSTLRYLEFPWVKVEDRPWANGRFKASRFFDLEFYNLTGFHVRYDDDSDEQLCHMQLWTAGVGVSAGFHNHLGEPFCEIHACIVNGTGKGGMHWATVPDGDFDPSKPEAGKTDSVVVPDMYEHGPLWRTRRDGLPSLRDNGTVDYPWHAWIAGGRSGSSPQSFDVWVAFEFPPLIARREIHSEGVSPRDGVYRLVNTSSNMVAAVRDGDSTDGTPIVTQRSNGRLEEMWRVNSVPGTNVFTMMNMASASQASVAWPPVAKQVLVGTRSHAVLNTTSTWSIVAEGSNAIHSYLPAYLPSYR
;
A
#
# COMPACT_ATOMS: atom_id res chain seq x y z
N MET A 1 4.76 -7.18 3.35
CA MET A 1 4.24 -6.05 4.15
C MET A 1 4.76 -4.76 3.53
N HIS A 2 3.89 -3.81 3.21
CA HIS A 2 4.29 -2.49 2.68
C HIS A 2 4.58 -1.50 3.82
N ALA A 3 5.09 -0.32 3.48
CA ALA A 3 5.51 0.70 4.44
C ALA A 3 4.34 1.56 4.97
N PHE A 4 4.52 2.10 6.17
CA PHE A 4 3.64 3.13 6.73
C PHE A 4 4.44 4.38 7.04
N GLN A 5 3.96 5.53 6.56
CA GLN A 5 4.59 6.81 6.80
C GLN A 5 3.98 7.44 8.07
N PRO A 6 4.78 7.71 9.12
CA PRO A 6 4.28 8.37 10.31
C PRO A 6 3.94 9.84 10.01
N VAL A 7 2.77 10.26 10.46
CA VAL A 7 2.22 11.61 10.41
C VAL A 7 1.78 11.97 11.82
N ALA A 8 2.44 12.95 12.42
CA ALA A 8 2.05 13.41 13.74
C ALA A 8 0.69 14.13 13.68
N ILE A 9 -0.31 13.59 14.38
CA ILE A 9 -1.57 14.28 14.65
C ILE A 9 -1.36 15.27 15.79
N GLN A 10 -0.62 14.85 16.82
CA GLN A 10 -0.21 15.68 17.94
C GLN A 10 1.11 15.20 18.52
N THR A 11 2.09 16.08 18.66
CA THR A 11 3.47 15.73 19.03
C THR A 11 3.78 15.85 20.53
N SER A 12 2.90 16.46 21.33
CA SER A 12 3.11 16.65 22.76
C SER A 12 1.80 16.58 23.52
N ARG A 13 1.75 15.66 24.49
CA ARG A 13 0.66 15.50 25.45
C ARG A 13 1.21 15.29 26.85
N GLY A 14 0.41 15.63 27.86
CA GLY A 14 0.74 15.33 29.27
C GLY A 14 0.56 13.85 29.62
N ASP A 15 -0.28 13.14 28.87
CA ASP A 15 -0.65 11.74 29.08
C ASP A 15 -1.18 11.08 27.77
N GLY A 16 -1.50 9.79 27.82
CA GLY A 16 -2.12 9.07 26.70
C GLY A 16 -2.60 7.67 27.07
N TYR A 17 -3.79 7.29 26.57
CA TYR A 17 -4.43 6.00 26.90
C TYR A 17 -5.34 5.47 25.79
N PHE A 18 -6.26 6.29 25.27
CA PHE A 18 -7.28 5.86 24.33
C PHE A 18 -7.18 6.60 23.00
N ILE A 19 -7.39 5.86 21.92
CA ILE A 19 -7.55 6.40 20.56
C ILE A 19 -8.65 5.62 19.84
N GLU A 20 -9.48 6.31 19.08
CA GLU A 20 -10.57 5.74 18.28
C GLU A 20 -10.62 6.39 16.90
N ALA A 21 -10.82 5.58 15.85
CA ALA A 21 -11.18 6.08 14.52
C ALA A 21 -12.67 6.43 14.55
N PHE A 22 -13.01 7.72 14.42
CA PHE A 22 -14.35 8.24 14.65
C PHE A 22 -14.95 8.79 13.35
N PRO A 23 -15.82 8.03 12.66
CA PRO A 23 -16.60 8.54 11.55
C PRO A 23 -17.57 9.60 12.07
N PHE A 24 -17.37 10.87 11.69
CA PHE A 24 -18.23 11.96 12.15
C PHE A 24 -19.69 11.77 11.71
N LYS A 25 -19.89 11.17 10.53
CA LYS A 25 -21.18 10.78 9.96
C LYS A 25 -21.34 9.27 9.97
N ASN A 26 -22.57 8.81 10.12
CA ASN A 26 -22.95 7.43 9.91
C ASN A 26 -23.31 7.19 8.44
N ASP A 27 -22.30 7.21 7.56
CA ASP A 27 -22.45 7.11 6.10
C ASP A 27 -21.91 5.79 5.52
N GLY A 28 -21.73 4.78 6.36
CA GLY A 28 -21.16 3.49 5.95
C GLY A 28 -19.66 3.54 5.64
N GLY A 29 -18.93 4.55 6.13
CA GLY A 29 -17.49 4.69 5.93
C GLY A 29 -17.13 5.34 4.60
N GLN A 30 -18.05 6.11 4.00
CA GLN A 30 -17.78 6.87 2.78
C GLN A 30 -16.90 8.08 3.06
N SER A 31 -17.02 8.68 4.25
CA SER A 31 -16.15 9.77 4.68
C SER A 31 -14.95 9.26 5.47
N PRO A 32 -13.74 9.80 5.25
CA PRO A 32 -12.59 9.53 6.12
C PRO A 32 -12.93 9.87 7.58
N PRO A 33 -12.60 8.97 8.54
CA PRO A 33 -12.89 9.22 9.95
C PRO A 33 -11.95 10.28 10.53
N ASN A 34 -12.44 10.97 11.56
CA ASN A 34 -11.64 11.75 12.48
C ASN A 34 -10.93 10.82 13.48
N VAL A 35 -10.13 11.39 14.38
CA VAL A 35 -9.53 10.66 15.50
C VAL A 35 -10.02 11.24 16.81
N ILE A 36 -10.50 10.42 17.74
CA ILE A 36 -10.70 10.82 19.15
C ILE A 36 -9.52 10.29 19.95
N ALA A 37 -8.88 11.14 20.77
CA ALA A 37 -7.77 10.71 21.60
C ALA A 37 -7.70 11.44 22.95
N TYR A 38 -7.36 10.71 24.01
CA TYR A 38 -7.20 11.23 25.37
C TYR A 38 -6.35 10.32 26.27
N GLY A 39 -5.91 10.84 27.41
CA GLY A 39 -5.36 10.04 28.52
C GLY A 39 -6.29 10.06 29.73
N LEU A 40 -5.89 9.42 30.83
CA LEU A 40 -6.72 9.34 32.05
C LEU A 40 -6.80 10.69 32.80
N GLY A 41 -5.90 11.62 32.53
CA GLY A 41 -5.65 12.79 33.37
C GLY A 41 -4.85 12.41 34.63
N GLY A 42 -5.09 13.13 35.71
CA GLY A 42 -4.41 12.95 36.98
C GLY A 42 -4.84 14.01 37.98
N SER A 43 -3.89 14.79 38.49
CA SER A 43 -4.22 16.03 39.22
C SER A 43 -4.95 17.06 38.33
N GLN A 44 -4.85 16.92 37.01
CA GLN A 44 -5.56 17.70 36.02
C GLN A 44 -6.69 16.88 35.38
N ILE A 45 -7.78 17.56 35.02
CA ILE A 45 -8.90 16.99 34.26
C ILE A 45 -8.41 16.56 32.87
N SER A 46 -8.82 15.39 32.41
CA SER A 46 -8.51 14.93 31.05
C SER A 46 -9.34 15.68 30.03
N VAL A 47 -8.68 16.07 28.94
CA VAL A 47 -9.32 16.70 27.79
C VAL A 47 -9.53 15.64 26.71
N VAL A 48 -10.80 15.40 26.38
CA VAL A 48 -11.21 14.52 25.29
C VAL A 48 -11.22 15.36 24.02
N SER A 49 -10.28 15.10 23.12
CA SER A 49 -10.12 15.86 21.89
C SER A 49 -10.48 15.01 20.68
N MET A 50 -11.24 15.62 19.76
CA MET A 50 -11.41 15.15 18.40
C MET A 50 -10.43 15.89 17.50
N PHE A 51 -9.64 15.15 16.73
CA PHE A 51 -8.78 15.67 15.69
C PHE A 51 -9.49 15.51 14.36
N VAL A 52 -9.84 16.63 13.72
CA VAL A 52 -10.56 16.66 12.46
C VAL A 52 -9.62 16.24 11.34
N ASN A 53 -10.03 15.22 10.59
CA ASN A 53 -9.23 14.67 9.50
C ASN A 53 -9.09 15.72 8.38
N PRO A 54 -7.86 16.11 8.02
CA PRO A 54 -7.64 17.19 7.08
C PRO A 54 -7.51 16.75 5.63
N TYR A 55 -7.61 15.44 5.34
CA TYR A 55 -7.37 14.90 4.01
C TYR A 55 -8.23 15.62 2.95
N PRO A 56 -7.65 16.04 1.81
CA PRO A 56 -6.27 15.77 1.39
C PRO A 56 -5.19 16.75 1.89
N ASN A 57 -5.50 17.99 2.29
CA ASN A 57 -4.52 19.09 2.19
C ASN A 57 -4.49 20.11 3.35
N ARG A 58 -4.76 19.70 4.60
CA ARG A 58 -4.60 20.57 5.78
C ARG A 58 -3.85 19.88 6.93
N ASP A 59 -3.58 20.61 8.00
CA ASP A 59 -3.11 20.02 9.26
C ASP A 59 -4.31 19.57 10.10
N TRP A 60 -4.10 18.59 10.98
CA TRP A 60 -5.13 18.09 11.89
C TRP A 60 -5.57 19.20 12.85
N GLU A 61 -6.85 19.57 12.78
CA GLU A 61 -7.44 20.58 13.66
C GLU A 61 -7.93 19.89 14.94
N GLN A 62 -7.41 20.30 16.10
CA GLN A 62 -7.86 19.80 17.40
C GLN A 62 -9.13 20.55 17.84
N VAL A 63 -10.16 19.79 18.22
CA VAL A 63 -11.41 20.29 18.82
C VAL A 63 -11.64 19.56 20.13
N ASP A 64 -11.61 20.28 21.25
CA ASP A 64 -11.90 19.71 22.57
C ASP A 64 -13.41 19.50 22.71
N ILE A 65 -13.85 18.24 22.78
CA ILE A 65 -15.26 17.88 22.80
C ILE A 65 -15.80 17.64 24.22
N ALA A 66 -14.93 17.29 25.17
CA ALA A 66 -15.31 17.16 26.57
C ALA A 66 -14.10 17.29 27.52
N ARG A 67 -14.39 17.55 28.79
CA ARG A 67 -13.42 17.59 29.89
C ARG A 67 -13.94 16.67 31.01
N LEU A 68 -13.25 15.56 31.24
CA LEU A 68 -13.73 14.47 32.09
C LEU A 68 -12.67 14.04 33.10
N ARG A 69 -13.09 13.53 34.26
CA ARG A 69 -12.17 13.02 35.30
C ARG A 69 -11.98 11.53 35.08
N TYR A 70 -10.74 11.08 34.86
CA TYR A 70 -10.42 9.66 34.69
C TYR A 70 -11.28 8.95 33.62
N PRO A 71 -11.35 9.47 32.38
CA PRO A 71 -12.02 8.76 31.29
C PRO A 71 -11.23 7.51 30.89
N VAL A 72 -11.94 6.44 30.52
CA VAL A 72 -11.34 5.13 30.22
C VAL A 72 -11.83 4.58 28.88
N GLY A 73 -13.01 3.97 28.83
CA GLY A 73 -13.54 3.32 27.63
C GLY A 73 -14.32 4.28 26.75
N THR A 74 -14.15 4.18 25.43
CA THR A 74 -14.93 4.94 24.44
C THR A 74 -15.46 4.04 23.33
N THR A 75 -16.64 4.37 22.82
CA THR A 75 -17.25 3.83 21.60
C THR A 75 -18.13 4.93 20.97
N TYR A 76 -18.83 4.64 19.88
CA TYR A 76 -19.71 5.59 19.21
C TYR A 76 -20.89 4.89 18.54
N ALA A 77 -21.97 5.64 18.35
CA ALA A 77 -23.14 5.22 17.60
C ALA A 77 -23.98 6.45 17.23
N ASP A 78 -24.83 6.35 16.21
CA ASP A 78 -25.86 7.35 15.93
C ASP A 78 -27.04 7.15 16.90
N ILE A 79 -26.95 7.77 18.09
CA ILE A 79 -27.93 7.61 19.16
C ILE A 79 -29.23 8.34 18.81
N THR A 80 -29.11 9.49 18.16
CA THR A 80 -30.24 10.36 17.79
C THR A 80 -30.93 9.95 16.48
N GLY A 81 -30.32 9.06 15.69
CA GLY A 81 -30.83 8.64 14.39
C GLY A 81 -30.76 9.73 13.32
N ASN A 82 -29.89 10.74 13.52
CA ASN A 82 -29.81 11.92 12.66
C ASN A 82 -28.70 11.83 11.60
N GLY A 83 -28.00 10.69 11.51
CA GLY A 83 -26.91 10.45 10.57
C GLY A 83 -25.54 10.91 11.07
N PHE A 84 -25.40 11.35 12.32
CA PHE A 84 -24.12 11.70 12.95
C PHE A 84 -23.82 10.77 14.11
N ASN A 85 -22.59 10.27 14.18
CA ASN A 85 -22.20 9.45 15.32
C ASN A 85 -22.00 10.34 16.55
N ASP A 86 -22.58 9.91 17.67
CA ASP A 86 -22.36 10.44 19.01
C ASP A 86 -21.25 9.64 19.70
N VAL A 87 -20.52 10.27 20.64
CA VAL A 87 -19.45 9.60 21.40
C VAL A 87 -20.03 9.06 22.69
N ILE A 88 -19.79 7.79 23.00
CA ILE A 88 -20.14 7.16 24.27
C ILE A 88 -18.86 6.91 25.04
N ILE A 89 -18.76 7.46 26.24
CA ILE A 89 -17.51 7.48 27.01
C ILE A 89 -17.76 7.20 28.49
N THR A 90 -16.82 6.49 29.11
CA THR A 90 -16.83 6.22 30.54
C THR A 90 -15.86 7.13 31.26
N ASP A 91 -16.25 7.63 32.43
CA ASP A 91 -15.43 8.48 33.27
C ASP A 91 -15.72 8.26 34.76
N GLU A 92 -15.09 9.08 35.61
CA GLU A 92 -15.13 8.95 37.07
C GLU A 92 -14.63 7.58 37.54
N TYR A 93 -13.66 6.98 36.84
CA TYR A 93 -13.11 5.67 37.18
C TYR A 93 -12.31 5.69 38.50
N GLY A 94 -11.53 6.75 38.71
CA GLY A 94 -10.51 6.88 39.75
C GLY A 94 -9.08 6.75 39.18
N PRO A 95 -8.03 6.98 39.98
CA PRO A 95 -6.66 6.94 39.47
C PRO A 95 -6.15 5.55 39.06
N SER A 96 -6.60 4.48 39.71
CA SER A 96 -6.08 3.13 39.46
C SER A 96 -7.00 2.02 39.99
N MET A 97 -6.69 0.75 39.69
CA MET A 97 -7.38 -0.40 40.30
C MET A 97 -7.25 -0.47 41.84
N ASP A 98 -6.27 0.21 42.43
CA ASP A 98 -6.09 0.29 43.88
C ASP A 98 -6.73 1.56 44.50
N ASP A 99 -7.23 2.48 43.67
CA ASP A 99 -7.88 3.72 44.07
C ASP A 99 -9.07 4.00 43.13
N LEU A 100 -10.17 3.31 43.39
CA LEU A 100 -11.40 3.41 42.60
C LEU A 100 -12.39 4.37 43.25
N TRP A 101 -13.12 5.11 42.42
CA TRP A 101 -14.25 5.89 42.89
C TRP A 101 -15.51 5.02 42.93
N MET A 102 -15.92 4.65 44.14
CA MET A 102 -17.02 3.71 44.36
C MET A 102 -18.40 4.25 43.97
N ASP A 103 -18.56 5.57 43.89
CA ASP A 103 -19.72 6.26 43.35
C ASP A 103 -19.54 6.67 41.88
N GLY A 104 -18.39 6.35 41.28
CA GLY A 104 -18.02 6.70 39.92
C GLY A 104 -18.35 5.59 38.89
N GLY A 105 -17.47 5.43 37.90
CA GLY A 105 -17.67 4.51 36.78
C GLY A 105 -18.91 4.89 35.94
N ARG A 106 -19.05 6.19 35.70
CA ARG A 106 -20.16 6.77 34.96
C ARG A 106 -20.00 6.50 33.47
N ILE A 107 -21.12 6.32 32.78
CA ILE A 107 -21.20 6.32 31.32
C ILE A 107 -22.04 7.52 30.88
N VAL A 108 -21.50 8.31 29.96
CA VAL A 108 -22.21 9.41 29.30
C VAL A 108 -22.12 9.26 27.79
N TRP A 109 -23.07 9.87 27.08
CA TRP A 109 -22.91 10.16 25.67
C TRP A 109 -22.75 11.65 25.43
N LEU A 110 -21.90 12.00 24.46
CA LEU A 110 -21.61 13.34 23.99
C LEU A 110 -22.34 13.54 22.67
N GLN A 111 -23.32 14.42 22.69
CA GLN A 111 -24.19 14.67 21.55
C GLN A 111 -23.43 15.42 20.44
N ASN A 112 -23.37 14.83 19.25
CA ASN A 112 -22.74 15.43 18.09
C ASN A 112 -23.59 16.61 17.57
N PRO A 113 -23.02 17.83 17.48
CA PRO A 113 -23.75 19.03 17.06
C PRO A 113 -23.94 19.13 15.52
N GLY A 114 -23.49 18.14 14.75
CA GLY A 114 -23.54 18.15 13.27
C GLY A 114 -22.49 19.05 12.60
N ASN A 115 -21.70 19.79 13.40
CA ASN A 115 -20.58 20.61 12.94
C ASN A 115 -19.28 20.17 13.64
N SER A 116 -18.32 19.68 12.86
CA SER A 116 -17.06 19.13 13.39
C SER A 116 -16.14 20.15 14.04
N LYS A 117 -16.45 21.45 13.95
CA LYS A 117 -15.68 22.54 14.58
C LYS A 117 -16.24 23.01 15.92
N THR A 118 -17.39 22.50 16.32
CA THR A 118 -18.00 22.84 17.59
C THR A 118 -17.41 21.93 18.68
N GLY A 119 -16.75 22.54 19.68
CA GLY A 119 -16.28 21.85 20.88
C GLY A 119 -17.36 21.76 21.97
N ASP A 120 -16.98 21.27 23.15
CA ASP A 120 -17.82 21.18 24.35
C ASP A 120 -19.21 20.58 24.09
N TRP A 121 -19.22 19.35 23.60
CA TRP A 121 -20.45 18.63 23.24
C TRP A 121 -21.33 18.40 24.46
N ARG A 122 -22.65 18.42 24.25
CA ARG A 122 -23.62 18.25 25.33
C ARG A 122 -23.50 16.83 25.90
N GLN A 123 -23.19 16.73 27.19
CA GLN A 123 -23.06 15.46 27.91
C GLN A 123 -24.43 15.01 28.44
N ARG A 124 -24.73 13.73 28.32
CA ARG A 124 -25.98 13.13 28.79
C ARG A 124 -25.73 11.79 29.45
N PHE A 125 -26.37 11.56 30.59
CA PHE A 125 -26.14 10.38 31.42
C PHE A 125 -26.78 9.13 30.83
N ILE A 126 -26.02 8.02 30.78
CA ILE A 126 -26.51 6.69 30.41
C ILE A 126 -26.71 5.86 31.68
N GLY A 127 -25.67 5.70 32.49
CA GLY A 127 -25.68 4.80 33.63
C GLY A 127 -24.38 4.84 34.42
N ARG A 128 -24.25 3.98 35.42
CA ARG A 128 -23.02 3.88 36.23
C ARG A 128 -22.82 2.48 36.78
N SER A 129 -21.57 2.05 36.84
CA SER A 129 -21.17 0.89 37.64
C SER A 129 -19.71 1.07 38.08
N PRO A 130 -19.38 0.86 39.37
CA PRO A 130 -18.04 1.13 39.89
C PRO A 130 -16.96 0.45 39.05
N SER A 131 -15.89 1.18 38.73
CA SER A 131 -14.77 0.72 37.90
C SER A 131 -15.09 0.39 36.44
N MET A 132 -16.15 0.97 35.88
CA MET A 132 -16.46 0.89 34.45
C MET A 132 -15.21 1.18 33.59
N HIS A 133 -14.79 0.19 32.79
CA HIS A 133 -13.46 0.17 32.17
C HIS A 133 -13.49 -0.02 30.64
N ARG A 134 -14.47 -0.77 30.11
CA ARG A 134 -14.74 -0.88 28.68
C ARG A 134 -16.22 -0.69 28.39
N VAL A 135 -16.52 -0.15 27.21
CA VAL A 135 -17.87 -0.03 26.67
C VAL A 135 -17.88 -0.35 25.18
N LYS A 136 -18.99 -0.90 24.68
CA LYS A 136 -19.26 -1.09 23.25
C LYS A 136 -20.72 -0.78 22.95
N ALA A 137 -20.97 -0.10 21.83
CA ALA A 137 -22.30 0.14 21.32
C ALA A 137 -22.67 -0.93 20.27
N GLY A 138 -23.95 -1.27 20.20
CA GLY A 138 -24.46 -2.25 19.25
C GLY A 138 -25.93 -2.59 19.47
N HIS A 139 -26.34 -3.72 18.90
CA HIS A 139 -27.69 -4.27 18.96
C HIS A 139 -27.62 -5.68 19.55
N PHE A 140 -27.76 -5.80 20.87
CA PHE A 140 -27.46 -7.06 21.57
C PHE A 140 -28.70 -7.89 21.90
N THR A 141 -29.79 -7.25 22.32
CA THR A 141 -31.09 -7.89 22.61
C THR A 141 -32.22 -7.32 21.75
N THR A 142 -32.01 -6.17 21.12
CA THR A 142 -32.94 -5.56 20.17
C THR A 142 -32.24 -4.92 18.97
N ARG A 143 -32.99 -4.71 17.88
CA ARG A 143 -32.50 -4.19 16.59
C ARG A 143 -32.95 -2.76 16.28
N ASP A 144 -33.96 -2.27 16.99
CA ASP A 144 -34.60 -0.97 16.74
C ASP A 144 -33.96 0.18 17.55
N ARG A 145 -33.17 -0.16 18.57
CA ARG A 145 -32.56 0.80 19.49
C ARG A 145 -31.09 0.48 19.72
N ILE A 146 -30.30 1.54 19.82
CA ILE A 146 -28.90 1.43 20.24
C ILE A 146 -28.85 0.94 21.68
N GLN A 147 -27.94 0.01 21.93
CA GLN A 147 -27.61 -0.48 23.26
C GLN A 147 -26.13 -0.25 23.55
N VAL A 148 -25.79 -0.05 24.82
CA VAL A 148 -24.42 0.09 25.30
C VAL A 148 -24.14 -1.02 26.29
N ALA A 149 -23.19 -1.90 25.96
CA ALA A 149 -22.65 -2.89 26.88
C ALA A 149 -21.49 -2.29 27.68
N GLY A 150 -21.57 -2.36 29.01
CA GLY A 150 -20.58 -1.88 29.95
C GLY A 150 -19.89 -3.02 30.70
N PHE A 151 -18.58 -2.89 30.86
CA PHE A 151 -17.70 -3.89 31.47
C PHE A 151 -16.78 -3.22 32.50
N PRO A 152 -17.12 -3.30 33.80
CA PRO A 152 -16.21 -2.96 34.87
C PRO A 152 -15.09 -4.00 35.00
N ILE A 153 -13.89 -3.55 35.38
CA ILE A 153 -12.73 -4.45 35.48
C ILE A 153 -12.68 -5.20 36.82
N ILE A 154 -13.07 -4.54 37.90
CA ILE A 154 -13.15 -5.10 39.27
C ILE A 154 -14.41 -4.58 39.96
N VAL A 155 -14.61 -4.88 41.25
CA VAL A 155 -15.81 -4.41 41.98
C VAL A 155 -15.50 -3.48 43.16
N ARG A 156 -14.24 -3.43 43.58
CA ARG A 156 -13.74 -2.54 44.64
C ARG A 156 -12.23 -2.40 44.52
N ALA A 157 -11.69 -1.32 45.07
CA ALA A 157 -10.26 -1.05 45.09
C ALA A 157 -9.47 -2.27 45.62
N GLY A 158 -8.49 -2.71 44.85
CA GLY A 158 -7.60 -3.81 45.18
C GLY A 158 -8.16 -5.23 44.97
N ASP A 159 -9.47 -5.41 44.77
CA ASP A 159 -10.11 -6.73 44.63
C ASP A 159 -9.99 -7.27 43.22
N ARG A 160 -8.96 -8.09 43.02
CA ARG A 160 -8.67 -8.76 41.74
C ARG A 160 -9.33 -10.13 41.63
N VAL A 161 -10.19 -10.52 42.57
CA VAL A 161 -10.73 -11.89 42.71
C VAL A 161 -12.23 -11.96 42.48
N SER A 162 -12.97 -10.96 42.92
CA SER A 162 -14.43 -10.94 42.71
C SER A 162 -14.78 -10.62 41.25
N PRO A 163 -15.77 -11.31 40.67
CA PRO A 163 -16.26 -11.01 39.32
C PRO A 163 -17.04 -9.68 39.30
N ALA A 164 -17.01 -9.00 38.16
CA ALA A 164 -17.73 -7.77 37.90
C ALA A 164 -18.92 -8.02 36.95
N PRO A 165 -19.99 -7.21 37.02
CA PRO A 165 -21.18 -7.43 36.21
C PRO A 165 -20.96 -7.02 34.75
N VAL A 166 -21.58 -7.75 33.81
CA VAL A 166 -21.79 -7.27 32.43
C VAL A 166 -23.15 -6.60 32.38
N VAL A 167 -23.17 -5.32 32.03
CA VAL A 167 -24.37 -4.46 32.10
C VAL A 167 -24.75 -4.00 30.69
N ILE A 168 -26.03 -4.04 30.35
CA ILE A 168 -26.58 -3.61 29.07
C ILE A 168 -27.53 -2.44 29.30
N TYR A 169 -27.24 -1.30 28.70
CA TYR A 169 -28.08 -0.12 28.75
C TYR A 169 -28.80 0.06 27.41
N THR A 170 -30.11 0.28 27.43
CA THR A 170 -30.91 0.46 26.20
C THR A 170 -31.36 1.90 26.03
N ALA A 171 -31.08 2.49 24.86
CA ALA A 171 -31.46 3.87 24.57
C ALA A 171 -32.99 4.04 24.70
N PRO A 172 -33.49 5.08 25.39
CA PRO A 172 -34.92 5.43 25.39
C PRO A 172 -35.33 6.00 24.03
N GLU A 173 -36.63 6.22 23.81
CA GLU A 173 -37.16 6.62 22.50
C GLU A 173 -36.70 8.02 22.11
N PHE A 174 -36.63 8.88 23.13
CA PHE A 174 -36.15 10.24 23.03
C PHE A 174 -34.93 10.38 23.95
N PRO A 175 -33.74 9.92 23.52
CA PRO A 175 -32.51 9.94 24.33
C PRO A 175 -32.10 11.36 24.74
N GLU A 176 -32.54 12.36 24.00
CA GLU A 176 -32.33 13.78 24.30
C GLU A 176 -33.18 14.32 25.46
N ASP A 177 -34.29 13.66 25.79
CA ASP A 177 -35.21 14.11 26.86
C ASP A 177 -34.99 13.34 28.16
N ASN A 178 -34.14 12.32 28.14
CA ASN A 178 -33.87 11.48 29.28
C ASN A 178 -32.62 11.92 30.05
N GLU A 179 -32.84 12.51 31.23
CA GLU A 179 -31.77 12.89 32.16
C GLU A 179 -31.58 11.88 33.31
N GLN A 180 -32.47 10.88 33.44
CA GLN A 180 -32.48 9.95 34.57
C GLN A 180 -31.55 8.73 34.38
N GLY A 181 -31.14 8.45 33.14
CA GLY A 181 -30.36 7.26 32.77
C GLY A 181 -31.19 6.26 31.97
N TRP A 182 -30.50 5.38 31.25
CA TRP A 182 -31.09 4.40 30.34
C TRP A 182 -31.56 3.15 31.10
N ASP A 183 -32.49 2.40 30.50
CA ASP A 183 -32.94 1.14 31.09
C ASP A 183 -31.77 0.15 31.15
N GLU A 184 -31.58 -0.45 32.33
CA GLU A 184 -30.43 -1.31 32.66
C GLU A 184 -30.85 -2.78 32.79
N GLU A 185 -30.09 -3.67 32.15
CA GLU A 185 -30.15 -5.13 32.32
C GLU A 185 -28.77 -5.67 32.72
N ILE A 186 -28.71 -6.50 33.77
CA ILE A 186 -27.49 -7.22 34.15
C ILE A 186 -27.47 -8.57 33.43
N ALA A 187 -26.73 -8.64 32.32
CA ALA A 187 -26.60 -9.86 31.51
C ALA A 187 -25.88 -10.98 32.28
N PHE A 188 -24.82 -10.63 33.02
CA PHE A 188 -24.06 -11.55 33.85
C PHE A 188 -23.63 -10.86 35.15
N PRO A 189 -24.18 -11.21 36.33
CA PRO A 189 -23.88 -10.51 37.57
C PRO A 189 -22.51 -10.87 38.18
N ASP A 190 -22.04 -12.11 38.00
CA ASP A 190 -20.93 -12.69 38.78
C ASP A 190 -20.07 -13.70 38.00
N SER A 191 -20.00 -13.58 36.67
CA SER A 191 -19.34 -14.58 35.83
C SER A 191 -17.89 -14.25 35.44
N PHE A 192 -17.55 -12.98 35.25
CA PHE A 192 -16.30 -12.58 34.60
C PHE A 192 -15.44 -11.69 35.49
N ARG A 193 -14.12 -11.90 35.45
CA ARG A 193 -13.14 -11.17 36.25
C ARG A 193 -12.12 -10.49 35.34
N LEU A 194 -11.71 -9.29 35.72
CA LEU A 194 -10.63 -8.55 35.04
C LEU A 194 -10.88 -8.42 33.53
N VAL A 195 -12.13 -8.12 33.13
CA VAL A 195 -12.45 -7.89 31.71
C VAL A 195 -11.72 -6.64 31.25
N HIS A 196 -10.75 -6.84 30.36
CA HIS A 196 -9.81 -5.79 29.95
C HIS A 196 -10.02 -5.35 28.51
N ASP A 197 -10.60 -6.20 27.66
CA ASP A 197 -10.90 -5.85 26.27
C ASP A 197 -12.10 -6.62 25.75
N VAL A 198 -12.76 -6.03 24.76
CA VAL A 198 -14.01 -6.52 24.19
C VAL A 198 -14.03 -6.23 22.70
N ASP A 199 -14.41 -7.22 21.90
CA ASP A 199 -14.65 -7.11 20.47
C ASP A 199 -16.10 -7.49 20.12
N ILE A 200 -16.66 -6.89 19.07
CA ILE A 200 -18.06 -7.09 18.68
C ILE A 200 -18.15 -7.90 17.39
N VAL A 201 -18.86 -9.03 17.46
CA VAL A 201 -19.17 -9.87 16.30
C VAL A 201 -20.52 -9.44 15.74
N LYS A 202 -20.49 -8.55 14.74
CA LYS A 202 -21.70 -7.87 14.24
C LYS A 202 -22.67 -8.79 13.52
N SER A 203 -23.95 -8.68 13.86
CA SER A 203 -25.11 -9.22 13.13
C SER A 203 -25.07 -10.71 12.74
N THR A 204 -24.28 -11.53 13.43
CA THR A 204 -24.14 -12.97 13.12
C THR A 204 -25.21 -13.83 13.79
N ASN A 205 -25.98 -13.29 14.73
CA ASN A 205 -27.00 -14.01 15.49
C ASN A 205 -28.41 -13.51 15.12
N GLY A 206 -28.87 -13.84 13.92
CA GLY A 206 -30.18 -13.40 13.43
C GLY A 206 -30.30 -11.87 13.28
N GLY A 207 -29.18 -11.15 13.16
CA GLY A 207 -29.14 -9.68 13.14
C GLY A 207 -28.86 -9.02 14.49
N LEU A 208 -28.74 -9.78 15.57
CA LEU A 208 -28.14 -9.31 16.83
C LEU A 208 -26.62 -9.50 16.81
N ASP A 209 -25.94 -8.63 17.54
CA ASP A 209 -24.51 -8.64 17.77
C ASP A 209 -24.15 -9.61 18.91
N GLN A 210 -22.99 -10.24 18.78
CA GLN A 210 -22.38 -11.04 19.86
C GLN A 210 -21.15 -10.31 20.39
N ILE A 211 -20.74 -10.64 21.61
CA ILE A 211 -19.64 -9.97 22.30
C ILE A 211 -18.55 -11.01 22.59
N LEU A 212 -17.34 -10.72 22.14
CA LEU A 212 -16.14 -11.49 22.46
C LEU A 212 -15.37 -10.76 23.54
N LEU A 213 -15.20 -11.38 24.71
CA LEU A 213 -14.58 -10.75 25.87
C LEU A 213 -13.24 -11.42 26.24
N ALA A 214 -12.26 -10.59 26.60
CA ALA A 214 -10.99 -11.00 27.17
C ALA A 214 -10.93 -10.64 28.66
N GLY A 215 -10.72 -11.65 29.50
CA GLY A 215 -10.49 -11.47 30.93
C GLY A 215 -9.79 -12.67 31.55
N ARG A 216 -9.89 -12.80 32.87
CA ARG A 216 -9.23 -13.86 33.64
C ARG A 216 -9.75 -15.27 33.33
N GLU A 217 -11.00 -15.36 32.87
CA GLU A 217 -11.61 -16.60 32.35
C GLU A 217 -11.07 -16.98 30.96
N GLY A 218 -10.18 -16.18 30.37
CA GLY A 218 -9.69 -16.34 29.01
C GLY A 218 -10.56 -15.58 28.01
N ILE A 219 -10.91 -16.24 26.90
CA ILE A 219 -11.74 -15.68 25.82
C ILE A 219 -13.12 -16.32 25.90
N ASN A 220 -14.16 -15.49 26.05
CA ASN A 220 -15.54 -15.95 26.08
C ASN A 220 -16.37 -15.21 25.03
N LEU A 221 -17.22 -15.95 24.34
CA LEU A 221 -18.29 -15.41 23.51
C LEU A 221 -19.56 -15.33 24.35
N ILE A 222 -20.22 -14.18 24.37
CA ILE A 222 -21.55 -14.01 24.98
C ILE A 222 -22.54 -13.47 23.95
N TRP A 223 -23.78 -13.93 24.02
CA TRP A 223 -24.85 -13.54 23.10
C TRP A 223 -26.21 -13.67 23.79
N TYR A 224 -27.19 -12.93 23.27
CA TYR A 224 -28.58 -13.09 23.66
C TYR A 224 -29.25 -14.18 22.81
N ASP A 225 -29.79 -15.20 23.46
CA ASP A 225 -30.54 -16.26 22.81
C ASP A 225 -32.02 -15.87 22.73
N GLU A 226 -32.48 -15.51 21.54
CA GLU A 226 -33.87 -15.08 21.32
C GLU A 226 -34.88 -16.20 21.52
N THR A 227 -34.47 -17.48 21.39
CA THR A 227 -35.39 -18.61 21.61
C THR A 227 -35.72 -18.77 23.08
N TRP A 228 -34.71 -18.62 23.93
CA TRP A 228 -34.84 -18.78 25.38
C TRP A 228 -34.96 -17.46 26.14
N GLN A 229 -34.87 -16.32 25.44
CA GLN A 229 -34.91 -14.96 25.99
C GLN A 229 -33.91 -14.79 27.15
N THR A 230 -32.69 -15.29 26.96
CA THR A 230 -31.66 -15.31 28.00
C THR A 230 -30.28 -15.12 27.40
N TRP A 231 -29.38 -14.52 28.19
CA TRP A 231 -27.96 -14.49 27.87
C TRP A 231 -27.33 -15.88 27.97
N LYS A 232 -26.41 -16.15 27.05
CA LYS A 232 -25.59 -17.36 26.98
C LYS A 232 -24.12 -16.99 26.89
N SER A 233 -23.26 -17.87 27.38
CA SER A 233 -21.81 -17.73 27.29
C SER A 233 -21.15 -19.02 26.87
N LYS A 234 -20.02 -18.89 26.17
CA LYS A 234 -19.17 -20.00 25.77
C LYS A 234 -17.70 -19.61 25.91
N ASN A 235 -16.96 -20.36 26.71
CA ASN A 235 -15.51 -20.23 26.75
C ASN A 235 -14.89 -20.83 25.49
N LEU A 236 -14.14 -20.03 24.74
CA LEU A 236 -13.44 -20.44 23.52
C LEU A 236 -11.99 -20.84 23.80
N GLY A 237 -11.43 -20.35 24.91
CA GLY A 237 -10.08 -20.70 25.32
C GLY A 237 -9.70 -20.06 26.64
N SER A 238 -8.90 -20.76 27.44
CA SER A 238 -8.56 -20.34 28.81
C SER A 238 -7.45 -19.29 28.90
N GLY A 239 -6.75 -18.96 27.81
CA GLY A 239 -5.61 -18.04 27.84
C GLY A 239 -4.42 -18.57 28.64
N LEU A 240 -3.67 -17.64 29.23
CA LEU A 240 -2.56 -17.92 30.14
C LEU A 240 -3.08 -18.69 31.37
N GLY A 241 -2.36 -19.74 31.78
CA GLY A 241 -2.69 -20.48 33.00
C GLY A 241 -2.37 -19.69 34.28
N PRO A 242 -3.07 -19.99 35.40
CA PRO A 242 -2.82 -19.33 36.68
C PRO A 242 -1.43 -19.64 37.25
N SER A 243 -0.88 -18.70 38.00
CA SER A 243 0.35 -18.87 38.81
C SER A 243 0.09 -18.39 40.24
N PRO A 244 0.64 -19.04 41.28
CA PRO A 244 0.33 -18.71 42.69
C PRO A 244 0.55 -17.24 43.07
N GLU A 245 1.55 -16.59 42.48
CA GLU A 245 1.94 -15.22 42.82
C GLU A 245 1.39 -14.17 41.85
N ASN A 246 0.84 -14.58 40.69
CA ASN A 246 0.38 -13.65 39.65
C ASN A 246 -1.16 -13.62 39.59
N PRO A 247 -1.81 -12.50 39.93
CA PRO A 247 -3.27 -12.37 39.83
C PRO A 247 -3.78 -12.28 38.38
N TYR A 248 -2.88 -12.10 37.40
CA TYR A 248 -3.19 -11.82 36.01
C TYR A 248 -2.90 -13.05 35.13
N TRP A 249 -3.95 -13.81 34.84
CA TRP A 249 -3.95 -14.89 33.86
C TRP A 249 -5.14 -14.76 32.92
N GLY A 250 -5.38 -15.74 32.05
CA GLY A 250 -6.40 -15.64 31.03
C GLY A 250 -5.95 -14.77 29.85
N ALA A 251 -6.81 -13.88 29.38
CA ALA A 251 -6.57 -12.98 28.27
C ALA A 251 -6.71 -11.52 28.73
N GLY A 252 -5.83 -10.65 28.25
CA GLY A 252 -5.94 -9.20 28.43
C GLY A 252 -6.59 -8.52 27.21
N CYS A 253 -6.41 -9.07 26.01
CA CYS A 253 -6.97 -8.49 24.78
C CYS A 253 -7.53 -9.57 23.86
N VAL A 254 -8.48 -9.20 23.00
CA VAL A 254 -9.02 -10.10 21.98
C VAL A 254 -9.45 -9.33 20.73
N SER A 255 -9.25 -9.94 19.56
CA SER A 255 -9.84 -9.47 18.32
C SER A 255 -10.10 -10.65 17.36
N LEU A 256 -11.20 -10.58 16.60
CA LEU A 256 -11.57 -11.60 15.62
C LEU A 256 -10.95 -11.29 14.25
N GLY A 257 -10.24 -12.26 13.66
CA GLY A 257 -9.58 -12.13 12.36
C GLY A 257 -10.34 -12.85 11.25
N LYS A 258 -10.64 -12.12 10.18
CA LYS A 258 -11.20 -12.63 8.93
C LYS A 258 -10.12 -13.30 8.07
N VAL A 259 -10.51 -14.37 7.36
CA VAL A 259 -9.66 -15.04 6.38
C VAL A 259 -10.49 -15.32 5.15
N ASP A 260 -10.20 -14.64 4.04
CA ASP A 260 -10.97 -14.71 2.79
C ASP A 260 -12.46 -14.41 3.03
N THR A 261 -13.33 -15.40 2.83
CA THR A 261 -14.78 -15.30 3.05
C THR A 261 -15.21 -15.67 4.47
N ASP A 262 -14.29 -16.17 5.30
CA ASP A 262 -14.56 -16.58 6.66
C ASP A 262 -14.38 -15.40 7.62
N SER A 263 -15.49 -14.83 8.09
CA SER A 263 -15.49 -13.71 9.04
C SER A 263 -14.96 -14.06 10.43
N SER A 264 -14.69 -15.34 10.71
CA SER A 264 -14.14 -15.83 11.98
C SER A 264 -13.04 -16.87 11.74
N GLY A 265 -12.08 -16.54 10.86
CA GLY A 265 -11.00 -17.45 10.50
C GLY A 265 -10.06 -17.78 11.67
N TYR A 266 -9.70 -16.78 12.49
CA TYR A 266 -8.95 -16.98 13.73
C TYR A 266 -9.30 -15.94 14.80
N ILE A 267 -8.87 -16.14 16.04
CA ILE A 267 -8.98 -15.15 17.12
C ILE A 267 -7.58 -14.76 17.58
N GLY A 268 -7.21 -13.48 17.48
CA GLY A 268 -5.98 -12.93 18.02
C GLY A 268 -6.15 -12.51 19.49
N SER A 269 -5.11 -12.70 20.31
CA SER A 269 -5.17 -12.36 21.73
C SER A 269 -3.80 -11.99 22.31
N ALA A 270 -3.82 -11.10 23.30
CA ALA A 270 -2.71 -10.89 24.23
C ALA A 270 -3.10 -11.42 25.60
N GLU A 271 -2.18 -12.13 26.27
CA GLU A 271 -2.53 -12.96 27.42
C GLU A 271 -2.08 -12.42 28.77
N GLY A 272 -2.96 -12.58 29.76
CA GLY A 272 -2.87 -11.88 31.04
C GLY A 272 -3.15 -10.38 30.89
N PHE A 273 -3.66 -9.76 31.96
CA PHE A 273 -3.78 -8.31 32.04
C PHE A 273 -2.40 -7.66 31.82
N HIS A 274 -2.31 -6.79 30.82
CA HIS A 274 -1.09 -6.09 30.40
C HIS A 274 0.11 -7.02 30.13
N GLY A 275 -0.09 -8.27 29.70
CA GLY A 275 1.00 -9.25 29.60
C GLY A 275 2.03 -9.04 28.49
N ASN A 276 2.88 -10.06 28.28
CA ASN A 276 3.92 -10.09 27.23
C ASN A 276 3.72 -11.19 26.19
N ARG A 277 2.62 -11.95 26.26
CA ARG A 277 2.36 -13.08 25.37
C ARG A 277 1.33 -12.74 24.32
N VAL A 278 1.67 -13.03 23.07
CA VAL A 278 0.76 -13.00 21.92
C VAL A 278 0.37 -14.43 21.60
N SER A 279 -0.91 -14.68 21.47
CA SER A 279 -1.48 -15.96 21.10
C SER A 279 -2.55 -15.80 20.04
N VAL A 280 -2.80 -16.89 19.31
CA VAL A 280 -3.94 -17.01 18.40
C VAL A 280 -4.70 -18.29 18.71
N TYR A 281 -5.99 -18.27 18.41
CA TYR A 281 -6.85 -19.43 18.46
C TYR A 281 -7.32 -19.75 17.06
N VAL A 282 -7.08 -20.96 16.62
CA VAL A 282 -7.41 -21.44 15.28
C VAL A 282 -8.46 -22.53 15.40
N LYS A 283 -9.53 -22.43 14.61
CA LYS A 283 -10.56 -23.46 14.55
C LYS A 283 -10.11 -24.65 13.70
N GLU A 284 -10.71 -25.81 13.95
CA GLU A 284 -10.43 -27.00 13.16
C GLU A 284 -10.70 -26.80 11.66
N LYS A 285 -9.92 -27.48 10.80
CA LYS A 285 -9.90 -27.28 9.33
C LYS A 285 -11.27 -27.31 8.65
N ASN A 286 -12.21 -28.10 9.17
CA ASN A 286 -13.53 -28.31 8.57
C ASN A 286 -14.64 -27.54 9.29
N ALA A 287 -14.30 -26.63 10.22
CA ALA A 287 -15.29 -25.78 10.85
C ALA A 287 -15.95 -24.86 9.80
N PRO A 288 -17.28 -24.66 9.85
CA PRO A 288 -17.94 -23.77 8.91
C PRO A 288 -17.40 -22.32 8.98
N PRO A 289 -17.38 -21.59 7.85
CA PRO A 289 -17.09 -20.16 7.85
C PRO A 289 -18.09 -19.39 8.74
N GLY A 290 -17.62 -18.41 9.49
CA GLY A 290 -18.44 -17.60 10.40
C GLY A 290 -18.86 -18.31 11.69
N GLU A 291 -18.66 -19.63 11.82
CA GLU A 291 -18.97 -20.37 13.06
C GLU A 291 -17.97 -20.03 14.16
N ILE A 292 -18.47 -19.64 15.34
CA ILE A 292 -17.65 -19.29 16.50
C ILE A 292 -17.98 -20.17 17.71
N ALA A 293 -19.25 -20.23 18.10
CA ALA A 293 -19.69 -20.85 19.35
C ALA A 293 -19.49 -22.37 19.39
N ASN A 294 -19.74 -23.06 18.27
CA ASN A 294 -19.61 -24.52 18.17
C ASN A 294 -18.27 -24.97 17.58
N ALA A 295 -17.46 -24.03 17.08
CA ALA A 295 -16.13 -24.33 16.57
C ALA A 295 -15.20 -24.76 17.71
N LYS A 296 -14.37 -25.77 17.45
CA LYS A 296 -13.30 -26.18 18.36
C LYS A 296 -12.05 -25.35 18.10
N TRP A 297 -11.70 -24.51 19.06
CA TRP A 297 -10.56 -23.61 19.01
C TRP A 297 -9.31 -24.22 19.66
N THR A 298 -8.17 -24.09 18.98
CA THR A 298 -6.86 -24.52 19.49
C THR A 298 -5.96 -23.32 19.68
N ARG A 299 -5.39 -23.19 20.88
CA ARG A 299 -4.48 -22.10 21.26
C ARG A 299 -3.06 -22.35 20.76
N HIS A 300 -2.49 -21.35 20.09
CA HIS A 300 -1.08 -21.31 19.68
C HIS A 300 -0.43 -20.05 20.25
N VAL A 301 0.69 -20.20 20.96
CA VAL A 301 1.51 -19.05 21.38
C VAL A 301 2.40 -18.66 20.21
N LEU A 302 2.29 -17.41 19.78
CA LEU A 302 3.12 -16.89 18.70
C LEU A 302 4.43 -16.31 19.25
N HIS A 303 4.35 -15.57 20.35
CA HIS A 303 5.50 -14.86 20.90
C HIS A 303 5.36 -14.57 22.39
N ASP A 304 6.49 -14.51 23.10
CA ASP A 304 6.61 -14.05 24.49
C ASP A 304 7.73 -13.01 24.55
N PHE A 305 7.38 -11.74 24.82
CA PHE A 305 8.32 -10.63 24.89
C PHE A 305 9.18 -10.61 26.17
N GLY A 306 9.06 -11.63 27.03
CA GLY A 306 9.93 -11.85 28.18
C GLY A 306 9.25 -11.61 29.53
N SER A 307 10.07 -11.47 30.57
CA SER A 307 9.59 -11.43 31.95
C SER A 307 8.68 -10.24 32.24
N LEU A 308 7.72 -10.46 33.14
CA LEU A 308 6.88 -9.43 33.73
C LEU A 308 7.66 -8.61 34.76
N ASN A 309 7.19 -7.41 35.04
CA ASN A 309 7.70 -6.53 36.10
C ASN A 309 7.23 -7.01 37.50
N PRO A 310 7.68 -6.38 38.61
CA PRO A 310 7.26 -6.76 39.97
C PRO A 310 5.75 -6.60 40.26
N ARG A 311 5.00 -5.86 39.43
CA ARG A 311 3.53 -5.79 39.49
C ARG A 311 2.85 -6.91 38.69
N HIS A 312 3.63 -7.84 38.13
CA HIS A 312 3.19 -8.92 37.26
C HIS A 312 2.61 -8.46 35.91
N GLU A 313 3.09 -7.33 35.40
CA GLU A 313 2.66 -6.75 34.14
C GLU A 313 3.80 -6.75 33.12
N GLY A 314 3.45 -6.82 31.85
CA GLY A 314 4.32 -6.69 30.69
C GLY A 314 4.05 -5.38 29.93
N SER A 315 4.04 -5.49 28.60
CA SER A 315 4.05 -4.34 27.70
C SER A 315 2.92 -4.32 26.68
N ILE A 316 2.07 -5.34 26.58
CA ILE A 316 1.00 -5.37 25.56
C ILE A 316 -0.31 -4.84 26.16
N HIS A 317 -0.96 -3.88 25.49
CA HIS A 317 -2.21 -3.27 25.98
C HIS A 317 -3.41 -3.46 25.05
N HIS A 318 -3.20 -3.72 23.76
CA HIS A 318 -4.28 -3.90 22.79
C HIS A 318 -3.86 -4.80 21.64
N VAL A 319 -4.82 -5.53 21.08
CA VAL A 319 -4.65 -6.21 19.79
C VAL A 319 -5.85 -5.90 18.90
N ILE A 320 -5.63 -5.83 17.59
CA ILE A 320 -6.70 -5.65 16.61
C ILE A 320 -6.38 -6.42 15.33
N CYS A 321 -7.37 -7.08 14.76
CA CYS A 321 -7.25 -7.72 13.46
C CYS A 321 -7.69 -6.75 12.35
N ALA A 322 -6.91 -6.66 11.28
CA ALA A 322 -7.24 -5.86 10.10
C ALA A 322 -6.44 -6.31 8.88
N ASP A 323 -7.11 -6.40 7.72
CA ASP A 323 -6.52 -6.62 6.39
C ASP A 323 -5.77 -5.37 5.93
N ILE A 324 -4.57 -5.18 6.48
CA ILE A 324 -3.79 -3.97 6.22
C ILE A 324 -3.12 -4.02 4.85
N ASP A 325 -2.80 -5.21 4.32
CA ASP A 325 -2.19 -5.36 2.99
C ASP A 325 -3.13 -5.74 1.84
N GLY A 326 -4.44 -5.85 2.12
CA GLY A 326 -5.51 -5.95 1.14
C GLY A 326 -5.61 -7.30 0.44
N ASP A 327 -5.08 -8.36 1.04
CA ASP A 327 -5.11 -9.70 0.46
C ASP A 327 -6.36 -10.52 0.84
N GLY A 328 -7.26 -9.94 1.63
CA GLY A 328 -8.49 -10.57 2.10
C GLY A 328 -8.31 -11.34 3.40
N VAL A 329 -7.11 -11.34 3.99
CA VAL A 329 -6.80 -11.98 5.27
C VAL A 329 -6.41 -10.89 6.27
N ASP A 330 -7.07 -10.87 7.43
CA ASP A 330 -6.68 -9.94 8.47
C ASP A 330 -5.30 -10.32 9.03
N GLU A 331 -4.45 -9.30 9.21
CA GLU A 331 -3.27 -9.38 10.07
C GLU A 331 -3.64 -9.08 11.52
N LEU A 332 -2.86 -9.61 12.48
CA LEU A 332 -2.98 -9.25 13.89
C LEU A 332 -1.98 -8.14 14.26
N LEU A 333 -2.49 -6.96 14.60
CA LEU A 333 -1.68 -5.85 15.13
C LEU A 333 -1.65 -5.89 16.66
N VAL A 334 -0.48 -5.64 17.23
CA VAL A 334 -0.23 -5.70 18.68
C VAL A 334 0.36 -4.38 19.15
N ALA A 335 -0.34 -3.70 20.06
CA ALA A 335 0.07 -2.43 20.66
C ALA A 335 0.95 -2.68 21.89
N CYS A 336 2.21 -2.29 21.80
CA CYS A 336 3.17 -2.36 22.88
C CYS A 336 3.39 -0.98 23.50
N MET A 337 3.07 -0.86 24.79
CA MET A 337 3.15 0.36 25.60
C MET A 337 4.58 0.90 25.71
N GLY A 338 5.56 0.01 25.76
CA GLY A 338 6.93 0.29 26.21
C GLY A 338 7.28 -0.49 27.46
N SER A 339 8.52 -0.34 27.93
CA SER A 339 8.98 -1.03 29.13
C SER A 339 9.97 -0.19 29.93
N ASN A 340 10.16 -0.55 31.21
CA ASN A 340 11.24 -0.03 32.05
C ASN A 340 12.09 -1.22 32.55
N PRO A 341 13.39 -1.34 32.16
CA PRO A 341 14.12 -0.43 31.27
C PRO A 341 13.56 -0.42 29.83
N PRO A 342 13.84 0.63 29.02
CA PRO A 342 13.36 0.75 27.65
C PRO A 342 13.75 -0.44 26.76
N SER A 343 12.85 -0.86 25.87
CA SER A 343 13.08 -1.94 24.91
C SER A 343 12.32 -1.66 23.62
N TRP A 344 13.01 -1.73 22.49
CA TRP A 344 12.42 -1.57 21.16
C TRP A 344 11.48 -2.73 20.80
N GLU A 345 11.79 -3.96 21.25
CA GLU A 345 10.91 -5.13 21.10
C GLU A 345 9.56 -4.91 21.81
N ARG A 346 9.57 -4.20 22.94
CA ARG A 346 8.39 -3.97 23.80
C ARG A 346 7.78 -2.58 23.67
N THR A 347 8.11 -1.81 22.62
CA THR A 347 7.54 -0.48 22.36
C THR A 347 7.03 -0.41 20.92
N GLY A 348 5.79 0.06 20.71
CA GLY A 348 5.21 0.30 19.39
C GLY A 348 4.37 -0.81 18.82
N VAL A 349 4.31 -0.95 17.49
CA VAL A 349 3.33 -1.83 16.83
C VAL A 349 4.02 -2.98 16.12
N TRP A 350 3.59 -4.20 16.46
CA TRP A 350 3.92 -5.41 15.73
C TRP A 350 2.74 -5.86 14.88
N CYS A 351 3.01 -6.33 13.67
CA CYS A 351 2.06 -7.00 12.79
C CYS A 351 2.42 -8.48 12.67
N TYR A 352 1.44 -9.36 12.81
CA TYR A 352 1.56 -10.79 12.59
C TYR A 352 0.69 -11.20 11.41
N LYS A 353 1.30 -11.71 10.33
CA LYS A 353 0.61 -12.17 9.12
C LYS A 353 0.52 -13.70 9.10
N PRO A 354 -0.69 -14.28 8.96
CA PRO A 354 -0.83 -15.72 8.75
C PRO A 354 0.00 -16.23 7.58
N VAL A 355 0.76 -17.32 7.79
CA VAL A 355 1.46 -18.03 6.68
C VAL A 355 1.01 -19.47 6.55
N ASP A 356 0.60 -20.08 7.66
CA ASP A 356 -0.09 -21.37 7.70
C ASP A 356 -0.95 -21.38 8.96
N LEU A 357 -2.22 -21.00 8.79
CA LEU A 357 -3.16 -20.82 9.88
C LEU A 357 -3.38 -22.16 10.63
N GLN A 358 -3.49 -23.29 9.92
CA GLN A 358 -3.77 -24.60 10.52
C GLN A 358 -2.67 -25.07 11.46
N SER A 359 -1.41 -24.74 11.18
CA SER A 359 -0.30 -25.03 12.08
C SER A 359 0.01 -23.89 13.07
N GLY A 360 -0.79 -22.82 13.06
CA GLY A 360 -0.61 -21.64 13.91
C GLY A 360 0.67 -20.87 13.58
N LYS A 361 1.12 -20.88 12.33
CA LYS A 361 2.33 -20.17 11.89
C LYS A 361 2.01 -18.81 11.33
N PHE A 362 2.70 -17.81 11.87
CA PHE A 362 2.60 -16.42 11.49
C PHE A 362 4.01 -15.86 11.25
N SER A 363 4.13 -15.00 10.25
CA SER A 363 5.30 -14.12 10.09
C SER A 363 5.08 -12.84 10.89
N ARG A 364 6.15 -12.16 11.29
CA ARG A 364 6.09 -10.98 12.17
C ARG A 364 6.88 -9.81 11.60
N PHE A 365 6.30 -8.62 11.62
CA PHE A 365 6.89 -7.37 11.11
C PHE A 365 6.72 -6.24 12.14
N LYS A 366 7.73 -5.40 12.30
CA LYS A 366 7.63 -4.17 13.11
C LYS A 366 7.07 -3.05 12.23
N LEU A 367 5.98 -2.41 12.65
CA LEU A 367 5.36 -1.31 11.90
C LEU A 367 5.68 0.07 12.50
N SER A 368 5.92 0.16 13.81
CA SER A 368 6.28 1.41 14.48
C SER A 368 7.07 1.14 15.75
N ASP A 369 8.02 2.02 16.08
CA ASP A 369 8.82 1.98 17.31
C ASP A 369 8.29 2.93 18.40
N ASP A 370 7.31 3.77 18.10
CA ASP A 370 6.71 4.72 19.05
C ASP A 370 5.70 4.01 19.94
N SER A 371 5.67 4.34 21.25
CA SER A 371 4.73 3.74 22.21
C SER A 371 3.29 3.71 21.68
N ALA A 372 2.60 2.58 21.89
CA ALA A 372 1.20 2.40 21.51
C ALA A 372 0.40 1.82 22.69
N ALA A 373 -0.51 2.62 23.25
CA ALA A 373 -1.53 2.17 24.18
C ALA A 373 -2.64 1.42 23.46
N ARG A 374 -3.14 2.00 22.38
CA ARG A 374 -4.24 1.45 21.59
C ARG A 374 -4.01 1.77 20.12
N ILE A 375 -4.63 0.99 19.25
CA ILE A 375 -4.54 1.09 17.79
C ILE A 375 -5.96 1.33 17.28
N ALA A 376 -6.12 2.36 16.47
CA ALA A 376 -7.34 2.64 15.71
C ALA A 376 -7.05 2.40 14.23
N VAL A 377 -7.81 1.52 13.57
CA VAL A 377 -7.65 1.23 12.14
C VAL A 377 -8.77 1.93 11.37
N GLY A 378 -8.45 2.52 10.22
CA GLY A 378 -9.44 3.17 9.38
C GLY A 378 -8.89 3.65 8.04
N ASN A 379 -9.79 3.94 7.12
CA ASN A 379 -9.45 4.57 5.86
C ASN A 379 -9.40 6.11 6.04
N PHE A 380 -8.25 6.64 6.46
CA PHE A 380 -8.10 8.06 6.76
C PHE A 380 -7.88 8.95 5.52
N ARG A 381 -7.77 8.37 4.31
CA ARG A 381 -7.33 9.09 3.10
C ARG A 381 -8.13 8.81 1.83
N SER A 382 -9.21 8.03 1.86
CA SER A 382 -10.05 7.66 0.70
C SER A 382 -9.44 6.68 -0.32
N SER A 383 -8.25 6.14 -0.09
CA SER A 383 -7.77 4.94 -0.79
C SER A 383 -8.47 3.71 -0.20
N ASN A 384 -8.73 2.63 -0.95
CA ASN A 384 -9.25 1.37 -0.36
C ASN A 384 -8.17 0.65 0.49
N VAL A 385 -7.33 1.42 1.16
CA VAL A 385 -6.17 0.98 1.92
C VAL A 385 -6.37 1.45 3.35
N LEU A 386 -6.11 0.54 4.30
CA LEU A 386 -6.24 0.85 5.71
C LEU A 386 -4.97 1.53 6.22
N ASP A 387 -5.14 2.66 6.88
CA ASP A 387 -4.11 3.25 7.74
C ASP A 387 -4.41 2.84 9.19
N PHE A 388 -3.46 3.06 10.09
CA PHE A 388 -3.71 2.92 11.52
C PHE A 388 -3.16 4.10 12.31
N ALA A 389 -3.79 4.44 13.42
CA ALA A 389 -3.36 5.50 14.31
C ALA A 389 -3.08 4.93 15.71
N THR A 390 -2.09 5.50 16.38
CA THR A 390 -1.70 5.14 17.74
C THR A 390 -1.68 6.35 18.65
N ILE A 391 -1.89 6.11 19.94
CA ILE A 391 -1.57 7.04 21.02
C ILE A 391 -0.54 6.39 21.93
N SER A 392 0.44 7.14 22.41
CA SER A 392 1.40 6.65 23.40
C SER A 392 0.72 6.23 24.70
N TYR A 393 1.21 5.17 25.33
CA TYR A 393 0.79 4.81 26.68
C TYR A 393 1.57 5.65 27.69
N SER A 394 0.88 6.58 28.34
CA SER A 394 1.45 7.38 29.41
C SER A 394 0.40 7.68 30.47
N VAL A 395 0.46 6.94 31.56
CA VAL A 395 -0.43 7.07 32.71
C VAL A 395 0.42 7.44 33.93
N PRO A 396 0.29 8.69 34.45
CA PRO A 396 1.10 9.17 35.57
C PRO A 396 1.06 8.25 36.78
N GLY A 397 2.24 7.93 37.32
CA GLY A 397 2.36 7.04 38.49
C GLY A 397 2.19 5.55 38.18
N TYR A 398 2.00 5.17 36.92
CA TYR A 398 1.91 3.77 36.49
C TYR A 398 3.02 3.37 35.50
N PHE A 399 2.97 3.88 34.27
CA PHE A 399 4.00 3.77 33.24
C PHE A 399 3.85 4.98 32.32
N GLU A 400 4.95 5.70 32.09
CA GLU A 400 4.96 6.97 31.38
C GLU A 400 5.95 6.87 30.22
N SER A 401 5.43 6.73 29.00
CA SER A 401 6.25 6.84 27.79
C SER A 401 6.81 8.25 27.69
N PRO A 402 8.08 8.44 27.32
CA PRO A 402 8.61 9.76 27.01
C PRO A 402 7.86 10.36 25.81
N SER A 403 7.66 11.69 25.85
CA SER A 403 7.01 12.48 24.80
C SER A 403 5.72 11.87 24.24
N PRO A 404 4.66 11.72 25.06
CA PRO A 404 3.39 11.13 24.61
C PRO A 404 2.80 11.89 23.41
N SER A 405 2.37 11.13 22.39
CA SER A 405 1.92 11.68 21.10
C SER A 405 0.77 10.87 20.51
N VAL A 406 0.12 11.45 19.50
CA VAL A 406 -0.88 10.79 18.63
C VAL A 406 -0.31 10.79 17.22
N ILE A 407 -0.18 9.60 16.63
CA ILE A 407 0.49 9.39 15.35
C ILE A 407 -0.44 8.61 14.43
N LEU A 408 -0.68 9.13 13.24
CA LEU A 408 -1.22 8.35 12.12
C LEU A 408 -0.06 7.67 11.40
N HIS A 409 -0.18 6.38 11.14
CA HIS A 409 0.71 5.61 10.28
C HIS A 409 -0.02 5.40 8.96
N ALA A 410 0.24 6.29 8.01
CA ALA A 410 -0.42 6.30 6.71
C ALA A 410 0.22 5.24 5.80
N SER A 411 -0.57 4.28 5.34
CA SER A 411 -0.11 3.26 4.38
C SER A 411 0.44 3.92 3.12
N SER A 412 1.61 3.47 2.68
CA SER A 412 2.28 4.02 1.52
C SER A 412 2.96 2.88 0.80
N LEU A 413 2.41 2.50 -0.37
CA LEU A 413 3.13 1.58 -1.26
C LEU A 413 4.25 2.36 -1.95
N ILE A 414 3.96 3.60 -2.35
CA ILE A 414 4.94 4.48 -2.99
C ILE A 414 5.56 5.37 -1.93
N THR A 415 6.79 5.07 -1.51
CA THR A 415 7.53 5.93 -0.59
C THR A 415 8.38 6.95 -1.36
N ALA A 416 8.69 8.09 -0.74
CA ALA A 416 9.50 9.14 -1.35
C ALA A 416 10.54 9.66 -0.36
N LYS A 417 11.76 9.95 -0.85
CA LYS A 417 12.82 10.60 -0.08
C LYS A 417 13.52 11.67 -0.92
N ARG A 418 13.87 12.78 -0.28
CA ARG A 418 14.71 13.81 -0.90
C ARG A 418 16.13 13.25 -1.01
N LEU A 419 16.74 13.40 -2.19
CA LEU A 419 18.18 13.24 -2.37
C LEU A 419 18.83 14.61 -2.17
N ASN A 420 19.15 15.32 -3.25
CA ASN A 420 19.59 16.71 -3.24
C ASN A 420 18.49 17.61 -3.81
N ASP A 421 18.59 17.91 -5.11
CA ASP A 421 17.62 18.64 -5.92
C ASP A 421 16.67 17.69 -6.67
N GLU A 422 16.67 16.42 -6.26
CA GLU A 422 15.92 15.31 -6.84
C GLU A 422 15.20 14.53 -5.75
N VAL A 423 14.19 13.75 -6.17
CA VAL A 423 13.43 12.85 -5.31
C VAL A 423 13.64 11.41 -5.77
N VAL A 424 13.81 10.49 -4.82
CA VAL A 424 13.72 9.06 -5.09
C VAL A 424 12.37 8.54 -4.60
N PHE A 425 11.59 8.00 -5.52
CA PHE A 425 10.43 7.17 -5.25
C PHE A 425 10.84 5.71 -5.16
N ARG A 426 10.32 4.99 -4.17
CA ARG A 426 10.38 3.53 -4.12
C ARG A 426 8.99 2.96 -4.26
N VAL A 427 8.87 1.95 -5.10
CA VAL A 427 7.61 1.27 -5.43
C VAL A 427 7.75 -0.23 -5.21
N PRO A 428 6.71 -0.94 -4.75
CA PRO A 428 6.77 -2.39 -4.72
C PRO A 428 6.80 -2.93 -6.14
N ARG A 429 7.30 -4.16 -6.31
CA ARG A 429 7.02 -4.93 -7.52
C ARG A 429 5.51 -5.15 -7.59
N PRO A 430 4.82 -4.82 -8.70
CA PRO A 430 3.36 -4.91 -8.74
C PRO A 430 2.82 -6.30 -8.37
N GLN A 431 3.55 -7.37 -8.71
CA GLN A 431 3.19 -8.75 -8.39
C GLN A 431 3.19 -9.06 -6.88
N ASN A 432 3.88 -8.25 -6.08
CA ASN A 432 4.05 -8.44 -4.64
C ASN A 432 3.05 -7.62 -3.81
N THR A 433 2.16 -6.87 -4.45
CA THR A 433 1.09 -6.10 -3.78
C THR A 433 -0.29 -6.53 -4.26
N LYS A 434 -1.30 -6.33 -3.42
CA LYS A 434 -2.74 -6.48 -3.74
C LYS A 434 -3.46 -5.15 -3.84
N LEU A 435 -2.76 -4.08 -3.50
CA LEU A 435 -3.27 -2.72 -3.44
C LEU A 435 -2.70 -1.88 -4.58
N ALA A 436 -3.51 -0.96 -5.08
CA ALA A 436 -3.06 0.11 -5.95
C ALA A 436 -2.76 1.37 -5.13
N ASP A 437 -1.80 2.17 -5.59
CA ASP A 437 -1.43 3.44 -4.96
C ASP A 437 -1.07 4.48 -6.02
N GLU A 438 -1.31 5.75 -5.70
CA GLU A 438 -1.06 6.89 -6.56
C GLU A 438 -0.46 8.05 -5.75
N VAL A 439 0.69 8.54 -6.19
CA VAL A 439 1.35 9.72 -5.60
C VAL A 439 1.57 10.77 -6.66
N ALA A 440 0.76 11.84 -6.61
CA ALA A 440 0.98 13.07 -7.38
C ALA A 440 2.26 13.77 -6.88
N PHE A 441 3.09 14.29 -7.77
CA PHE A 441 4.37 14.91 -7.36
C PHE A 441 4.74 16.20 -8.08
N LEU A 442 4.38 16.38 -9.35
CA LEU A 442 4.72 17.58 -10.12
C LEU A 442 3.54 18.10 -10.94
N ASP A 443 3.20 19.36 -10.80
CA ASP A 443 2.25 20.07 -11.67
C ASP A 443 3.03 20.97 -12.64
N VAL A 444 3.03 20.61 -13.93
CA VAL A 444 3.86 21.25 -14.97
C VAL A 444 3.20 21.11 -16.34
N ALA A 445 3.34 22.14 -17.17
CA ALA A 445 2.90 22.12 -18.58
C ALA A 445 1.46 21.63 -18.77
N SER A 446 0.51 22.20 -18.02
CA SER A 446 -0.92 21.83 -18.03
C SER A 446 -1.23 20.38 -17.61
N ARG A 447 -0.29 19.71 -16.91
CA ARG A 447 -0.44 18.34 -16.43
C ARG A 447 -0.02 18.18 -14.97
N LYS A 448 -0.78 17.39 -14.21
CA LYS A 448 -0.33 16.84 -12.93
C LYS A 448 0.25 15.46 -13.22
N LEU A 449 1.49 15.26 -12.79
CA LEU A 449 2.24 14.02 -12.90
C LEU A 449 2.07 13.24 -11.60
N SER A 450 1.57 12.01 -11.71
CA SER A 450 1.46 11.06 -10.61
C SER A 450 2.22 9.77 -10.94
N LEU A 451 2.91 9.21 -9.96
CA LEU A 451 3.43 7.85 -10.03
C LEU A 451 2.35 6.89 -9.54
N VAL A 452 2.08 5.83 -10.29
CA VAL A 452 1.00 4.88 -9.99
C VAL A 452 1.55 3.45 -10.00
N VAL A 453 1.12 2.65 -9.03
CA VAL A 453 1.35 1.21 -8.98
C VAL A 453 -0.01 0.52 -8.96
N VAL A 454 -0.21 -0.46 -9.85
CA VAL A 454 -1.45 -1.24 -9.94
C VAL A 454 -1.12 -2.74 -9.92
N PRO A 455 -1.74 -3.52 -9.03
CA PRO A 455 -1.45 -4.95 -8.88
C PRO A 455 -1.93 -5.75 -10.09
N PRO A 456 -1.58 -7.05 -10.19
CA PRO A 456 -2.03 -7.91 -11.28
C PRO A 456 -3.55 -7.99 -11.42
N LEU A 457 -4.01 -8.20 -12.65
CA LEU A 457 -5.41 -8.50 -12.98
C LEU A 457 -6.43 -7.51 -12.40
N THR A 458 -6.04 -6.24 -12.33
CA THR A 458 -6.79 -5.20 -11.65
C THR A 458 -7.34 -4.20 -12.66
N GLN A 459 -8.59 -3.80 -12.46
CA GLN A 459 -9.22 -2.70 -13.15
C GLN A 459 -8.93 -1.40 -12.40
N TYR A 460 -8.41 -0.40 -13.10
CA TYR A 460 -8.03 0.88 -12.52
C TYR A 460 -8.72 2.02 -13.28
N LYS A 461 -9.38 2.91 -12.54
CA LYS A 461 -10.16 4.01 -13.12
C LYS A 461 -9.23 5.09 -13.63
N ILE A 462 -9.50 5.60 -14.84
CA ILE A 462 -8.72 6.68 -15.43
C ILE A 462 -9.63 7.83 -15.88
N GLN A 463 -9.15 9.06 -15.73
CA GLN A 463 -9.88 10.23 -16.22
C GLN A 463 -9.74 10.33 -17.74
N GLY A 464 -10.85 10.58 -18.44
CA GLY A 464 -10.82 10.80 -19.90
C GLY A 464 -9.84 11.91 -20.30
N GLY A 465 -8.98 11.62 -21.28
CA GLY A 465 -7.96 12.56 -21.77
C GLY A 465 -6.72 12.69 -20.87
N ALA A 466 -6.58 11.83 -19.85
CA ALA A 466 -5.30 11.62 -19.18
C ALA A 466 -4.33 10.90 -20.12
N GLY A 467 -3.04 11.21 -19.98
CA GLY A 467 -1.98 10.42 -20.60
C GLY A 467 -1.37 9.44 -19.62
N LEU A 468 -0.82 8.33 -20.10
CA LEU A 468 0.01 7.43 -19.30
C LEU A 468 1.28 7.02 -20.03
N LYS A 469 2.35 6.79 -19.28
CA LYS A 469 3.59 6.18 -19.74
C LYS A 469 4.00 5.05 -18.79
N VAL A 470 4.06 3.82 -19.29
CA VAL A 470 4.40 2.66 -18.48
C VAL A 470 5.90 2.63 -18.16
N LEU A 471 6.22 2.36 -16.89
CA LEU A 471 7.58 2.20 -16.37
C LEU A 471 7.93 0.73 -16.08
N ALA A 472 6.93 -0.10 -15.76
CA ALA A 472 7.05 -1.55 -15.61
C ALA A 472 5.72 -2.23 -15.93
N GLY A 473 5.76 -3.47 -16.43
CA GLY A 473 4.57 -4.29 -16.70
C GLY A 473 3.79 -3.85 -17.94
N ARG A 474 2.47 -4.05 -17.94
CA ARG A 474 1.59 -3.65 -19.05
C ARG A 474 0.21 -3.20 -18.59
N VAL A 475 -0.35 -2.26 -19.34
CA VAL A 475 -1.75 -1.82 -19.21
C VAL A 475 -2.45 -2.00 -20.55
N VAL A 476 -3.72 -2.38 -20.50
CA VAL A 476 -4.57 -2.55 -21.68
C VAL A 476 -5.92 -1.87 -21.49
N TRP A 477 -6.51 -1.38 -22.56
CA TRP A 477 -7.89 -0.87 -22.58
C TRP A 477 -8.52 -1.11 -23.95
N THR A 478 -9.83 -0.96 -24.03
CA THR A 478 -10.55 -0.86 -25.30
C THR A 478 -10.84 0.61 -25.56
N ASP A 479 -10.39 1.13 -26.70
CA ASP A 479 -10.60 2.52 -27.07
C ASP A 479 -12.02 2.81 -27.58
N LEU A 480 -12.33 4.09 -27.81
CA LEU A 480 -13.62 4.55 -28.35
C LEU A 480 -13.97 3.98 -29.73
N ASN A 481 -13.02 3.37 -30.44
CA ASN A 481 -13.23 2.70 -31.73
C ASN A 481 -13.33 1.17 -31.57
N ASN A 482 -13.50 0.67 -30.34
CA ASN A 482 -13.54 -0.75 -30.01
C ASN A 482 -12.26 -1.51 -30.41
N THR A 483 -11.12 -0.83 -30.38
CA THR A 483 -9.80 -1.43 -30.64
C THR A 483 -9.06 -1.63 -29.32
N GLN A 484 -8.48 -2.81 -29.14
CA GLN A 484 -7.66 -3.10 -27.96
C GLN A 484 -6.32 -2.36 -28.07
N GLN A 485 -6.05 -1.53 -27.08
CA GLN A 485 -4.80 -0.81 -26.90
C GLN A 485 -3.96 -1.49 -25.81
N GLU A 486 -2.65 -1.47 -26.00
CA GLU A 486 -1.66 -1.92 -25.01
C GLU A 486 -0.55 -0.88 -24.88
N ARG A 487 -0.06 -0.67 -23.65
CA ARG A 487 1.15 0.11 -23.37
C ARG A 487 2.08 -0.65 -22.44
N THR A 488 3.38 -0.52 -22.72
CA THR A 488 4.52 -1.17 -22.05
C THR A 488 5.65 -0.16 -21.90
N GLN A 489 6.79 -0.56 -21.32
CA GLN A 489 7.96 0.33 -21.11
C GLN A 489 8.44 1.07 -22.35
N ALA A 490 8.37 0.41 -23.52
CA ALA A 490 8.66 1.00 -24.80
C ALA A 490 7.72 0.43 -25.88
N THR A 491 7.41 1.25 -26.89
CA THR A 491 6.74 0.81 -28.13
C THR A 491 7.74 0.21 -29.12
N ASN A 492 7.30 -0.11 -30.34
CA ASN A 492 8.16 -0.62 -31.41
C ASN A 492 9.30 0.34 -31.75
N THR A 493 10.48 -0.19 -32.10
CA THR A 493 11.66 0.61 -32.51
C THR A 493 11.28 1.64 -33.58
N PHE A 494 11.71 2.90 -33.40
CA PHE A 494 11.42 4.05 -34.27
C PHE A 494 9.93 4.43 -34.45
N ALA A 495 8.98 3.75 -33.78
CA ALA A 495 7.56 4.09 -33.85
C ALA A 495 7.19 5.26 -32.93
N VAL A 496 5.98 5.80 -33.10
CA VAL A 496 5.39 6.79 -32.19
C VAL A 496 3.97 6.37 -31.85
N VAL A 497 3.60 6.45 -30.58
CA VAL A 497 2.26 6.11 -30.10
C VAL A 497 1.74 7.17 -29.14
N SER A 498 0.42 7.38 -29.12
CA SER A 498 -0.17 8.32 -28.18
C SER A 498 -0.07 7.78 -26.75
N THR A 499 0.20 8.66 -25.80
CA THR A 499 0.11 8.36 -24.37
C THR A 499 -1.32 8.57 -23.85
N VAL A 500 -2.20 9.23 -24.61
CA VAL A 500 -3.59 9.49 -24.21
C VAL A 500 -4.36 8.18 -24.08
N VAL A 501 -5.12 8.07 -23.00
CA VAL A 501 -6.08 6.99 -22.80
C VAL A 501 -7.49 7.48 -23.09
N ASP A 502 -8.09 6.84 -24.08
CA ASP A 502 -9.44 7.03 -24.59
C ASP A 502 -10.27 5.76 -24.33
N ALA A 503 -10.19 5.23 -23.11
CA ALA A 503 -10.93 4.04 -22.71
C ALA A 503 -12.45 4.27 -22.79
N GLU A 504 -13.15 3.39 -23.51
CA GLU A 504 -14.60 3.47 -23.71
C GLU A 504 -15.39 3.43 -22.39
N ASP A 505 -14.94 2.59 -21.45
CA ASP A 505 -15.56 2.41 -20.13
C ASP A 505 -14.94 3.30 -19.04
N GLY A 506 -13.88 4.04 -19.35
CA GLY A 506 -13.12 4.87 -18.40
C GLY A 506 -12.13 4.09 -17.52
N TYR A 507 -11.73 2.89 -17.93
CA TYR A 507 -10.80 2.05 -17.17
C TYR A 507 -9.63 1.51 -18.01
N ILE A 508 -8.53 1.24 -17.31
CA ILE A 508 -7.44 0.40 -17.80
C ILE A 508 -7.39 -0.89 -16.99
N HIS A 509 -6.81 -1.93 -17.57
CA HIS A 509 -6.62 -3.22 -16.93
C HIS A 509 -5.16 -3.63 -16.95
N THR A 510 -4.69 -4.21 -15.85
CA THR A 510 -3.39 -4.87 -15.79
C THR A 510 -3.51 -6.37 -16.10
N ARG A 511 -2.38 -7.01 -16.41
CA ARG A 511 -2.29 -8.46 -16.62
C ARG A 511 -1.58 -9.13 -15.44
N ASN A 512 -1.02 -10.33 -15.63
CA ASN A 512 -0.41 -11.14 -14.57
C ASN A 512 0.76 -10.45 -13.86
N GLU A 513 1.39 -9.49 -14.51
CA GLU A 513 2.55 -8.78 -13.99
C GLU A 513 2.21 -7.45 -13.27
N GLY A 514 0.96 -6.99 -13.30
CA GLY A 514 0.61 -5.65 -12.82
C GLY A 514 1.23 -4.53 -13.65
N ALA A 515 1.29 -3.31 -13.12
CA ALA A 515 1.95 -2.20 -13.79
C ALA A 515 2.48 -1.14 -12.82
N VAL A 516 3.56 -0.47 -13.21
CA VAL A 516 3.99 0.83 -12.66
C VAL A 516 3.98 1.83 -13.82
N PHE A 517 3.39 3.00 -13.65
CA PHE A 517 3.31 4.00 -14.72
C PHE A 517 3.28 5.43 -14.20
N LEU A 518 3.71 6.36 -15.05
CA LEU A 518 3.47 7.79 -14.89
C LEU A 518 2.10 8.14 -15.46
N LEU A 519 1.23 8.71 -14.65
CA LEU A 519 -0.07 9.26 -15.04
C LEU A 519 0.03 10.78 -15.22
N MET A 520 -0.57 11.29 -16.29
CA MET A 520 -0.54 12.70 -16.71
C MET A 520 -1.97 13.24 -16.82
N THR A 521 -2.56 13.65 -15.69
CA THR A 521 -3.91 14.21 -15.67
C THR A 521 -3.89 15.69 -16.07
N ARG A 522 -4.99 16.21 -16.61
CA ARG A 522 -5.09 17.64 -16.97
C ARG A 522 -4.93 18.53 -15.73
N SER A 523 -4.30 19.68 -15.93
CA SER A 523 -4.12 20.72 -14.94
C SER A 523 -4.49 22.07 -15.52
N ASP A 524 -5.19 22.87 -14.72
CA ASP A 524 -5.50 24.28 -14.96
C ASP A 524 -4.57 25.21 -14.16
N THR A 525 -3.67 24.67 -13.34
CA THR A 525 -2.80 25.44 -12.43
C THR A 525 -1.35 25.61 -12.89
N SER A 526 -0.94 24.96 -13.99
CA SER A 526 0.44 25.00 -14.52
C SER A 526 0.53 25.54 -15.96
N GLY A 527 -0.27 26.57 -16.26
CA GLY A 527 -0.31 27.22 -17.57
C GLY A 527 -1.07 26.42 -18.63
N GLN A 528 -1.21 26.97 -19.84
CA GLN A 528 -1.85 26.32 -20.98
C GLN A 528 -1.00 26.54 -22.24
N PRO A 529 -0.80 25.52 -23.10
CA PRO A 529 -0.08 25.69 -24.35
C PRO A 529 -0.89 26.54 -25.36
N PRO A 530 -0.22 27.20 -26.33
CA PRO A 530 1.23 27.22 -26.55
C PRO A 530 1.98 28.08 -25.53
N TYR A 531 3.21 27.69 -25.20
CA TYR A 531 4.05 28.39 -24.22
C TYR A 531 5.05 29.29 -24.94
N SER A 532 4.89 30.60 -24.87
CA SER A 532 5.81 31.56 -25.49
C SER A 532 6.93 32.02 -24.55
N HIS A 533 6.80 31.79 -23.24
CA HIS A 533 7.80 32.15 -22.22
C HIS A 533 7.91 31.08 -21.13
N MET A 534 9.11 30.89 -20.58
CA MET A 534 9.35 29.90 -19.50
C MET A 534 8.58 30.19 -18.20
N ASP A 535 8.19 31.45 -17.94
CA ASP A 535 7.33 31.80 -16.80
C ASP A 535 5.96 31.11 -16.84
N GLN A 536 5.47 30.78 -18.04
CA GLN A 536 4.21 30.03 -18.23
C GLN A 536 4.36 28.54 -17.93
N LEU A 537 5.61 28.04 -17.82
CA LEU A 537 5.96 26.65 -17.56
C LEU A 537 6.39 26.38 -16.11
N LYS A 538 6.23 27.35 -15.20
CA LYS A 538 6.60 27.18 -13.79
C LYS A 538 5.99 25.90 -13.20
N ALA A 539 6.85 24.96 -12.83
CA ALA A 539 6.46 23.72 -12.19
C ALA A 539 6.15 23.94 -10.70
N ARG A 540 5.21 23.15 -10.17
CA ARG A 540 4.82 23.20 -8.75
C ARG A 540 4.94 21.81 -8.15
N ASN A 541 5.54 21.75 -6.96
CA ASN A 541 5.53 20.56 -6.15
C ASN A 541 4.12 20.31 -5.62
N ILE A 542 3.57 19.13 -5.87
CA ILE A 542 2.24 18.71 -5.42
C ILE A 542 2.29 17.42 -4.59
N ILE A 543 3.46 17.10 -4.01
CA ILE A 543 3.63 15.95 -3.12
C ILE A 543 2.65 16.06 -1.93
N PRO A 544 1.86 15.00 -1.64
CA PRO A 544 0.82 15.00 -0.61
C PRO A 544 1.32 15.30 0.80
N THR A 545 0.40 15.75 1.65
CA THR A 545 0.62 16.15 3.06
C THR A 545 1.15 15.05 3.97
N HIS A 546 0.95 13.77 3.64
CA HIS A 546 1.46 12.65 4.42
C HIS A 546 2.98 12.43 4.25
N PHE A 547 3.63 13.07 3.27
CA PHE A 547 5.08 13.09 3.16
C PHE A 547 5.72 14.22 3.97
N SER A 548 7.01 14.08 4.27
CA SER A 548 7.76 15.04 5.07
C SER A 548 7.73 16.46 4.49
N SER A 549 7.75 17.47 5.36
CA SER A 549 7.80 18.88 4.95
C SER A 549 9.02 19.20 4.09
N THR A 550 10.16 18.53 4.34
CA THR A 550 11.38 18.65 3.53
C THR A 550 11.15 18.27 2.06
N LEU A 551 10.28 17.29 1.80
CA LEU A 551 9.86 16.93 0.44
C LEU A 551 8.86 17.94 -0.12
N ARG A 552 7.85 18.33 0.66
CA ARG A 552 6.78 19.23 0.22
C ARG A 552 7.26 20.64 -0.12
N TYR A 553 8.34 21.09 0.50
CA TYR A 553 8.95 22.41 0.25
C TYR A 553 10.09 22.38 -0.77
N LEU A 554 10.36 21.23 -1.40
CA LEU A 554 11.33 21.17 -2.50
C LEU A 554 10.77 21.90 -3.73
N GLU A 555 11.60 22.73 -4.36
CA GLU A 555 11.26 23.41 -5.62
C GLU A 555 11.92 22.72 -6.81
N PHE A 556 11.25 22.75 -7.97
CA PHE A 556 11.73 22.15 -9.21
C PHE A 556 11.83 23.22 -10.30
N PRO A 557 12.86 24.09 -10.27
CA PRO A 557 13.00 25.17 -11.24
C PRO A 557 13.46 24.65 -12.60
N TRP A 558 13.00 25.32 -13.66
CA TRP A 558 13.61 25.22 -14.97
C TRP A 558 14.94 25.97 -14.97
N VAL A 559 16.02 25.26 -15.26
CA VAL A 559 17.38 25.82 -15.34
C VAL A 559 17.82 25.74 -16.79
N LYS A 560 18.34 26.86 -17.31
CA LYS A 560 18.87 26.87 -18.67
C LYS A 560 20.05 25.93 -18.77
N VAL A 561 20.13 25.17 -19.85
CA VAL A 561 21.10 24.08 -19.96
C VAL A 561 22.54 24.57 -19.91
N GLU A 562 22.84 25.78 -20.40
CA GLU A 562 24.18 26.38 -20.29
C GLU A 562 24.65 26.60 -18.85
N ASP A 563 23.71 26.75 -17.90
CA ASP A 563 23.97 26.98 -16.49
C ASP A 563 24.06 25.68 -15.67
N ARG A 564 23.81 24.52 -16.30
CA ARG A 564 23.94 23.23 -15.64
C ARG A 564 25.42 22.87 -15.42
N PRO A 565 25.79 22.25 -14.28
CA PRO A 565 27.17 21.87 -14.01
C PRO A 565 27.80 20.96 -15.08
N TRP A 566 26.98 20.10 -15.70
CA TRP A 566 27.40 19.17 -16.75
C TRP A 566 27.47 19.79 -18.16
N ALA A 567 27.07 21.06 -18.32
CA ALA A 567 27.17 21.76 -19.60
C ALA A 567 28.63 21.89 -20.04
N ASN A 568 29.55 22.09 -19.09
CA ASN A 568 31.00 22.24 -19.34
C ASN A 568 31.32 23.27 -20.44
N GLY A 569 30.58 24.38 -20.44
CA GLY A 569 30.74 25.46 -21.40
C GLY A 569 30.08 25.25 -22.77
N ARG A 570 29.34 24.15 -22.97
CA ARG A 570 28.46 23.92 -24.13
C ARG A 570 27.16 24.71 -24.00
N PHE A 571 26.39 24.77 -25.10
CA PHE A 571 25.05 25.39 -25.16
C PHE A 571 25.00 26.89 -24.85
N LYS A 572 26.15 27.58 -24.87
CA LYS A 572 26.23 29.00 -24.54
C LYS A 572 25.44 29.87 -25.52
N ALA A 573 24.69 30.81 -24.98
CA ALA A 573 24.14 31.92 -25.76
C ALA A 573 25.27 32.68 -26.45
N SER A 574 25.07 33.02 -27.72
CA SER A 574 25.95 33.91 -28.48
C SER A 574 25.27 35.26 -28.68
N ARG A 575 26.05 36.30 -29.03
CA ARG A 575 25.51 37.65 -29.32
C ARG A 575 24.45 37.67 -30.43
N PHE A 576 24.34 36.60 -31.22
CA PHE A 576 23.43 36.47 -32.35
C PHE A 576 22.36 35.38 -32.18
N PHE A 577 22.49 34.49 -31.19
CA PHE A 577 21.58 33.37 -30.96
C PHE A 577 21.51 33.04 -29.47
N ASP A 578 20.33 33.20 -28.88
CA ASP A 578 20.04 32.72 -27.54
C ASP A 578 19.42 31.31 -27.63
N LEU A 579 20.03 30.33 -26.95
CA LEU A 579 19.59 28.94 -27.00
C LEU A 579 18.57 28.71 -25.89
N GLU A 580 17.29 28.79 -26.26
CA GLU A 580 16.14 28.57 -25.38
C GLU A 580 15.97 27.07 -25.08
N PHE A 581 16.93 26.49 -24.37
CA PHE A 581 16.99 25.07 -23.98
C PHE A 581 17.11 24.95 -22.45
N TYR A 582 16.12 24.34 -21.82
CA TYR A 582 16.02 24.25 -20.35
C TYR A 582 15.84 22.81 -19.89
N ASN A 583 16.26 22.56 -18.65
CA ASN A 583 16.16 21.27 -17.97
C ASN A 583 15.58 21.47 -16.57
N LEU A 584 14.71 20.56 -16.14
CA LEU A 584 14.19 20.45 -14.78
C LEU A 584 14.67 19.10 -14.20
N THR A 585 15.27 19.15 -13.00
CA THR A 585 15.92 17.98 -12.37
C THR A 585 14.95 16.86 -12.07
N GLY A 586 15.49 15.65 -11.90
CA GLY A 586 14.71 14.45 -12.06
C GLY A 586 14.17 13.80 -10.81
N PHE A 587 13.58 12.65 -11.08
CA PHE A 587 12.92 11.75 -10.16
C PHE A 587 13.45 10.35 -10.41
N HIS A 588 14.06 9.74 -9.40
CA HIS A 588 14.46 8.34 -9.44
C HIS A 588 13.26 7.48 -9.05
N VAL A 589 13.01 6.39 -9.76
CA VAL A 589 12.05 5.35 -9.39
C VAL A 589 12.82 4.06 -9.19
N ARG A 590 12.71 3.47 -8.01
CA ARG A 590 13.38 2.21 -7.63
C ARG A 590 12.39 1.22 -7.05
N TYR A 591 12.74 -0.07 -7.04
CA TYR A 591 11.97 -1.06 -6.29
C TYR A 591 12.20 -0.93 -4.78
N ASP A 592 11.16 -1.10 -3.97
CA ASP A 592 11.15 -1.02 -2.50
C ASP A 592 11.49 -2.36 -1.81
N ASP A 593 12.22 -3.23 -2.51
CA ASP A 593 12.75 -4.47 -1.93
C ASP A 593 14.27 -4.34 -1.70
N ASP A 594 14.87 -5.37 -1.10
CA ASP A 594 16.30 -5.36 -0.75
C ASP A 594 17.24 -5.18 -1.96
N SER A 595 16.75 -5.27 -3.20
CA SER A 595 17.56 -4.99 -4.39
C SER A 595 17.84 -3.49 -4.58
N ASP A 596 16.94 -2.60 -4.12
CA ASP A 596 16.91 -1.16 -4.44
C ASP A 596 17.17 -0.89 -5.94
N GLU A 597 16.74 -1.82 -6.80
CA GLU A 597 17.02 -1.79 -8.24
C GLU A 597 16.36 -0.57 -8.88
N GLN A 598 17.12 0.16 -9.69
CA GLN A 598 16.60 1.30 -10.44
C GLN A 598 15.63 0.81 -11.51
N LEU A 599 14.40 1.33 -11.47
CA LEU A 599 13.42 1.10 -12.52
C LEU A 599 13.55 2.12 -13.65
N CYS A 600 13.62 3.40 -13.29
CA CYS A 600 13.70 4.51 -14.24
C CYS A 600 14.25 5.75 -13.53
N HIS A 601 15.05 6.55 -14.22
CA HIS A 601 15.26 7.95 -13.86
C HIS A 601 14.45 8.82 -14.83
N MET A 602 13.74 9.84 -14.33
CA MET A 602 12.88 10.71 -15.13
C MET A 602 13.29 12.15 -14.97
N GLN A 603 13.45 12.91 -16.06
CA GLN A 603 13.69 14.36 -16.01
C GLN A 603 12.99 15.06 -17.17
N LEU A 604 12.82 16.39 -17.07
CA LEU A 604 12.07 17.15 -18.06
C LEU A 604 12.94 18.18 -18.78
N TRP A 605 12.54 18.49 -20.01
CA TRP A 605 13.28 19.34 -20.91
C TRP A 605 12.34 20.25 -21.70
N THR A 606 12.84 21.42 -22.11
CA THR A 606 12.15 22.29 -23.07
C THR A 606 13.08 22.80 -24.14
N ALA A 607 12.56 22.98 -25.35
CA ALA A 607 13.29 23.57 -26.47
C ALA A 607 12.41 24.59 -27.19
N GLY A 608 12.92 25.82 -27.35
CA GLY A 608 12.26 26.87 -28.12
C GLY A 608 12.30 26.59 -29.63
N VAL A 609 11.56 27.39 -30.41
CA VAL A 609 11.44 27.21 -31.87
C VAL A 609 12.81 27.23 -32.54
N GLY A 610 13.12 26.18 -33.32
CA GLY A 610 14.38 26.01 -34.04
C GLY A 610 15.59 25.62 -33.19
N VAL A 611 15.40 25.33 -31.90
CA VAL A 611 16.47 24.88 -31.00
C VAL A 611 16.75 23.39 -31.19
N SER A 612 18.02 23.01 -31.22
CA SER A 612 18.48 21.62 -31.11
C SER A 612 19.02 21.37 -29.71
N ALA A 613 18.66 20.24 -29.11
CA ALA A 613 19.22 19.76 -27.85
C ALA A 613 20.67 19.23 -27.99
N GLY A 614 21.21 19.20 -29.22
CA GLY A 614 22.57 18.77 -29.52
C GLY A 614 22.68 17.25 -29.72
N PHE A 615 23.33 16.84 -30.82
CA PHE A 615 23.56 15.42 -31.11
C PHE A 615 24.50 14.79 -30.07
N HIS A 616 24.07 13.68 -29.48
CA HIS A 616 24.81 12.88 -28.51
C HIS A 616 24.51 11.39 -28.70
N ASN A 617 25.22 10.51 -27.98
CA ASN A 617 25.15 9.06 -28.17
C ASN A 617 25.35 8.22 -26.89
N HIS A 618 25.19 8.84 -25.71
CA HIS A 618 25.18 8.18 -24.39
C HIS A 618 26.41 7.33 -24.06
N LEU A 619 27.61 7.77 -24.46
CA LEU A 619 28.87 7.07 -24.15
C LEU A 619 29.25 7.05 -22.66
N GLY A 620 28.61 7.88 -21.82
CA GLY A 620 28.97 8.07 -20.42
C GLY A 620 28.31 7.09 -19.46
N GLU A 621 27.07 6.66 -19.72
CA GLU A 621 26.26 5.87 -18.78
C GLU A 621 25.39 4.83 -19.52
N PRO A 622 25.15 3.63 -18.95
CA PRO A 622 24.39 2.56 -19.61
C PRO A 622 22.88 2.66 -19.34
N PHE A 623 22.11 3.32 -20.22
CA PHE A 623 20.64 3.35 -20.12
C PHE A 623 19.93 3.25 -21.49
N CYS A 624 18.67 2.82 -21.45
CA CYS A 624 17.72 2.84 -22.55
C CYS A 624 16.75 4.01 -22.35
N GLU A 625 16.78 5.03 -23.19
CA GLU A 625 15.90 6.19 -23.05
C GLU A 625 14.69 6.15 -23.97
N ILE A 626 13.57 6.61 -23.45
CA ILE A 626 12.36 6.92 -24.21
C ILE A 626 11.91 8.32 -23.83
N HIS A 627 11.46 9.12 -24.80
CA HIS A 627 10.87 10.42 -24.52
C HIS A 627 9.36 10.40 -24.74
N ALA A 628 8.63 11.06 -23.83
CA ALA A 628 7.22 11.39 -24.02
C ALA A 628 7.06 12.91 -24.11
N CYS A 629 6.52 13.39 -25.23
CA CYS A 629 6.19 14.78 -25.46
C CYS A 629 4.89 15.12 -24.71
N ILE A 630 4.92 16.14 -23.84
CA ILE A 630 3.71 16.70 -23.23
C ILE A 630 3.11 17.72 -24.19
N VAL A 631 3.94 18.61 -24.73
CA VAL A 631 3.57 19.66 -25.69
C VAL A 631 4.64 19.80 -26.75
N ASN A 632 4.23 19.86 -28.02
CA ASN A 632 5.05 20.12 -29.17
C ASN A 632 4.72 21.54 -29.68
N GLY A 633 5.58 22.50 -29.39
CA GLY A 633 5.31 23.93 -29.57
C GLY A 633 4.99 24.32 -31.01
N THR A 634 5.47 23.54 -31.99
CA THR A 634 5.27 23.80 -33.43
C THR A 634 4.46 22.72 -34.14
N GLY A 635 4.14 21.61 -33.46
CA GLY A 635 3.65 20.37 -34.05
C GLY A 635 4.67 19.65 -34.95
N LYS A 636 5.94 20.08 -34.97
CA LYS A 636 7.01 19.54 -35.83
C LYS A 636 8.28 19.16 -35.06
N GLY A 637 8.33 19.37 -33.74
CA GLY A 637 9.44 18.93 -32.91
C GLY A 637 9.51 17.41 -32.80
N GLY A 638 10.70 16.87 -32.54
CA GLY A 638 10.86 15.44 -32.34
C GLY A 638 12.30 14.96 -32.36
N MET A 639 12.48 13.65 -32.49
CA MET A 639 13.78 13.00 -32.42
C MET A 639 14.40 12.85 -33.82
N HIS A 640 15.67 13.20 -33.92
CA HIS A 640 16.51 12.97 -35.10
C HIS A 640 17.64 12.01 -34.75
N TRP A 641 18.00 11.11 -35.66
CA TRP A 641 19.13 10.20 -35.49
C TRP A 641 19.96 10.09 -36.77
N ALA A 642 21.26 9.84 -36.63
CA ALA A 642 22.17 9.63 -37.75
C ALA A 642 21.90 8.26 -38.41
N THR A 643 21.85 8.24 -39.74
CA THR A 643 21.67 7.02 -40.55
C THR A 643 22.98 6.52 -41.16
N VAL A 644 24.08 7.23 -40.90
CA VAL A 644 25.45 6.87 -41.30
C VAL A 644 26.26 6.33 -40.12
N PRO A 645 27.38 5.63 -40.34
CA PRO A 645 28.29 5.21 -39.27
C PRO A 645 28.76 6.40 -38.41
N ASP A 646 29.04 6.13 -37.12
CA ASP A 646 29.35 7.21 -36.15
C ASP A 646 30.59 8.04 -36.53
N GLY A 647 31.55 7.46 -37.25
CA GLY A 647 32.75 8.16 -37.74
C GLY A 647 32.50 9.10 -38.92
N ASP A 648 31.37 8.97 -39.60
CA ASP A 648 30.99 9.76 -40.79
C ASP A 648 30.02 10.91 -40.45
N PHE A 649 29.69 11.07 -39.17
CA PHE A 649 28.78 12.08 -38.63
C PHE A 649 29.52 13.05 -37.71
N ASP A 650 29.51 14.34 -38.03
CA ASP A 650 30.01 15.40 -37.15
C ASP A 650 28.85 15.97 -36.31
N PRO A 651 28.75 15.65 -35.01
CA PRO A 651 27.65 16.13 -34.16
C PRO A 651 27.70 17.65 -33.91
N SER A 652 28.84 18.30 -34.15
CA SER A 652 28.97 19.76 -34.03
C SER A 652 28.48 20.51 -35.28
N LYS A 653 28.38 19.80 -36.41
CA LYS A 653 27.96 20.33 -37.72
C LYS A 653 27.10 19.28 -38.46
N PRO A 654 25.90 18.97 -37.95
CA PRO A 654 25.05 17.95 -38.55
C PRO A 654 24.68 18.33 -40.00
N GLU A 655 24.98 17.45 -40.95
CA GLU A 655 24.72 17.65 -42.38
C GLU A 655 23.32 17.15 -42.76
N ALA A 656 22.65 17.88 -43.66
CA ALA A 656 21.37 17.46 -44.22
C ALA A 656 21.51 16.15 -45.01
N GLY A 657 20.57 15.22 -44.83
CA GLY A 657 20.55 13.92 -45.53
C GLY A 657 21.34 12.80 -44.86
N LYS A 658 22.09 13.07 -43.78
CA LYS A 658 22.74 12.06 -42.93
C LYS A 658 21.92 11.67 -41.70
N THR A 659 20.72 12.23 -41.57
CA THR A 659 19.80 11.97 -40.46
C THR A 659 18.45 11.55 -41.00
N ASP A 660 17.75 10.77 -40.18
CA ASP A 660 16.31 10.53 -40.29
C ASP A 660 15.64 11.08 -39.04
N SER A 661 14.32 11.22 -39.05
CA SER A 661 13.60 11.88 -37.96
C SER A 661 12.20 11.37 -37.76
N VAL A 662 11.73 11.53 -36.54
CA VAL A 662 10.36 11.22 -36.16
C VAL A 662 9.78 12.37 -35.34
N VAL A 663 8.67 12.93 -35.82
CA VAL A 663 7.91 13.93 -35.07
C VAL A 663 7.25 13.24 -33.89
N VAL A 664 7.32 13.85 -32.70
CA VAL A 664 6.67 13.33 -31.49
C VAL A 664 5.59 14.34 -31.08
N PRO A 665 4.31 14.15 -31.47
CA PRO A 665 3.25 15.13 -31.21
C PRO A 665 2.90 15.27 -29.72
N ASP A 666 2.04 16.24 -29.41
CA ASP A 666 1.47 16.43 -28.07
C ASP A 666 0.90 15.14 -27.49
N MET A 667 1.37 14.74 -26.31
CA MET A 667 0.94 13.51 -25.63
C MET A 667 1.22 12.25 -26.45
N TYR A 668 2.42 12.15 -27.03
CA TYR A 668 2.95 10.94 -27.66
C TYR A 668 4.31 10.57 -27.08
N GLU A 669 4.64 9.29 -27.17
CA GLU A 669 5.99 8.76 -26.89
C GLU A 669 6.58 8.13 -28.15
N HIS A 670 7.90 8.16 -28.29
CA HIS A 670 8.60 7.43 -29.35
C HIS A 670 9.14 6.08 -28.86
N GLY A 671 9.44 5.18 -29.78
CA GLY A 671 10.06 3.90 -29.49
C GLY A 671 11.60 3.95 -29.44
N PRO A 672 12.25 2.82 -29.15
CA PRO A 672 13.71 2.72 -29.05
C PRO A 672 14.45 3.32 -30.25
N LEU A 673 15.52 4.09 -29.99
CA LEU A 673 16.44 4.62 -31.01
C LEU A 673 17.84 3.99 -30.93
N TRP A 674 18.15 3.27 -29.84
CA TRP A 674 19.41 2.55 -29.70
C TRP A 674 19.52 1.39 -30.68
N ARG A 675 20.74 0.98 -30.97
CA ARG A 675 21.03 -0.20 -31.80
C ARG A 675 20.67 -1.45 -31.02
N THR A 676 19.94 -2.33 -31.66
CA THR A 676 19.53 -3.63 -31.09
C THR A 676 20.09 -4.76 -31.94
N ARG A 677 20.25 -5.92 -31.32
CA ARG A 677 20.34 -7.22 -32.00
C ARG A 677 18.96 -7.59 -32.58
N ARG A 678 18.89 -8.68 -33.36
CA ARG A 678 17.67 -9.11 -34.07
C ARG A 678 16.53 -9.50 -33.14
N ASP A 679 16.88 -10.03 -31.98
CA ASP A 679 16.01 -10.46 -30.90
C ASP A 679 15.54 -9.31 -29.99
N GLY A 680 16.02 -8.08 -30.25
CA GLY A 680 15.68 -6.90 -29.46
C GLY A 680 16.65 -6.60 -28.32
N LEU A 681 17.64 -7.46 -28.04
CA LEU A 681 18.65 -7.15 -27.02
C LEU A 681 19.43 -5.89 -27.40
N PRO A 682 19.73 -4.98 -26.46
CA PRO A 682 20.52 -3.79 -26.75
C PRO A 682 21.93 -4.20 -27.17
N SER A 683 22.45 -3.56 -28.21
CA SER A 683 23.87 -3.63 -28.52
C SER A 683 24.63 -2.88 -27.42
N LEU A 684 25.71 -3.49 -26.91
CA LEU A 684 26.57 -2.89 -25.90
C LEU A 684 27.93 -2.57 -26.52
N ARG A 685 28.50 -1.43 -26.13
CA ARG A 685 29.87 -1.06 -26.44
C ARG A 685 30.85 -1.76 -25.48
N ASP A 686 32.14 -1.70 -25.80
CA ASP A 686 33.19 -2.31 -24.98
C ASP A 686 33.25 -1.73 -23.55
N ASN A 687 32.82 -0.48 -23.37
CA ASN A 687 32.72 0.16 -22.06
C ASN A 687 31.42 -0.18 -21.29
N GLY A 688 30.59 -1.08 -21.80
CA GLY A 688 29.34 -1.52 -21.17
C GLY A 688 28.13 -0.62 -21.42
N THR A 689 28.28 0.50 -22.15
CA THR A 689 27.14 1.40 -22.47
C THR A 689 26.27 0.84 -23.59
N VAL A 690 24.98 1.21 -23.56
CA VAL A 690 24.05 0.92 -24.65
C VAL A 690 24.48 1.70 -25.89
N ASP A 691 24.55 1.03 -27.04
CA ASP A 691 25.02 1.62 -28.28
C ASP A 691 23.93 2.40 -29.00
N TYR A 692 24.06 3.71 -29.07
CA TYR A 692 23.19 4.62 -29.82
C TYR A 692 23.91 5.16 -31.07
N PRO A 693 23.18 5.39 -32.18
CA PRO A 693 23.63 6.35 -33.17
C PRO A 693 23.65 7.76 -32.55
N TRP A 694 24.34 8.71 -33.17
CA TRP A 694 24.17 10.12 -32.81
C TRP A 694 22.70 10.52 -32.97
N HIS A 695 22.09 11.11 -31.95
CA HIS A 695 20.70 11.54 -31.97
C HIS A 695 20.47 12.80 -31.12
N ALA A 696 19.36 13.50 -31.37
CA ALA A 696 18.96 14.71 -30.65
C ALA A 696 17.45 14.96 -30.75
N TRP A 697 16.88 15.64 -29.76
CA TRP A 697 15.63 16.38 -29.95
C TRP A 697 15.89 17.66 -30.74
N ILE A 698 15.07 17.94 -31.76
CA ILE A 698 15.10 19.18 -32.51
C ILE A 698 13.69 19.77 -32.57
N ALA A 699 13.54 21.00 -32.10
CA ALA A 699 12.30 21.73 -32.20
C ALA A 699 12.03 22.18 -33.63
N GLY A 700 10.76 22.22 -34.03
CA GLY A 700 10.38 22.65 -35.37
C GLY A 700 10.89 24.06 -35.70
N GLY A 701 11.33 24.26 -36.95
CA GLY A 701 11.84 25.54 -37.42
C GLY A 701 10.75 26.63 -37.50
N ARG A 702 11.18 27.90 -37.54
CA ARG A 702 10.28 29.04 -37.75
C ARG A 702 9.66 29.01 -39.15
N SER A 703 8.34 29.13 -39.23
CA SER A 703 7.62 29.41 -40.48
C SER A 703 7.17 30.88 -40.48
N GLY A 704 7.95 31.78 -41.09
CA GLY A 704 7.62 33.21 -41.13
C GLY A 704 7.80 33.91 -39.77
N SER A 705 6.83 34.73 -39.34
CA SER A 705 6.87 35.51 -38.10
C SER A 705 6.26 34.79 -36.88
N SER A 706 6.23 33.45 -36.88
CA SER A 706 5.63 32.68 -35.78
C SER A 706 6.25 33.05 -34.42
N PRO A 707 5.42 33.27 -33.38
CA PRO A 707 5.91 33.58 -32.03
C PRO A 707 6.67 32.38 -31.46
N GLN A 708 7.43 32.63 -30.38
CA GLN A 708 8.05 31.56 -29.59
C GLN A 708 6.98 30.58 -29.11
N SER A 709 7.33 29.29 -29.12
CA SER A 709 6.50 28.19 -28.63
C SER A 709 7.41 27.04 -28.23
N PHE A 710 7.42 26.68 -26.94
CA PHE A 710 8.30 25.64 -26.41
C PHE A 710 7.74 24.24 -26.64
N ASP A 711 8.60 23.35 -27.11
CA ASP A 711 8.45 21.91 -26.88
C ASP A 711 8.69 21.62 -25.39
N VAL A 712 7.95 20.67 -24.82
CA VAL A 712 8.10 20.17 -23.46
C VAL A 712 8.00 18.65 -23.48
N TRP A 713 9.04 17.97 -22.99
CA TRP A 713 9.05 16.50 -22.94
C TRP A 713 9.68 15.96 -21.67
N VAL A 714 9.34 14.71 -21.36
CA VAL A 714 9.92 13.93 -20.26
C VAL A 714 10.84 12.88 -20.87
N ALA A 715 12.06 12.76 -20.35
CA ALA A 715 12.98 11.66 -20.63
C ALA A 715 12.80 10.57 -19.57
N PHE A 716 12.72 9.31 -20.01
CA PHE A 716 12.63 8.12 -19.17
C PHE A 716 13.88 7.26 -19.43
N GLU A 717 14.81 7.27 -18.48
CA GLU A 717 16.09 6.56 -18.54
C GLU A 717 15.96 5.22 -17.79
N PHE A 718 15.66 4.17 -18.54
CA PHE A 718 15.58 2.81 -18.02
C PHE A 718 16.96 2.16 -17.95
N PRO A 719 17.22 1.22 -17.03
CA PRO A 719 18.27 0.24 -17.23
C PRO A 719 18.13 -0.44 -18.61
N PRO A 720 19.19 -1.07 -19.15
CA PRO A 720 19.11 -1.80 -20.40
C PRO A 720 17.88 -2.73 -20.44
N LEU A 721 17.12 -2.71 -21.54
CA LEU A 721 15.92 -3.54 -21.71
C LEU A 721 15.84 -4.11 -23.13
N ILE A 722 15.09 -5.20 -23.30
CA ILE A 722 14.85 -5.83 -24.60
C ILE A 722 13.79 -5.02 -25.36
N ALA A 723 14.12 -4.55 -26.55
CA ALA A 723 13.20 -3.81 -27.41
C ALA A 723 12.30 -4.74 -28.24
N ARG A 724 11.09 -4.30 -28.58
CA ARG A 724 10.25 -5.01 -29.56
C ARG A 724 10.78 -4.79 -30.97
N ARG A 725 11.08 -5.88 -31.67
CA ARG A 725 11.46 -5.93 -33.09
C ARG A 725 10.43 -6.75 -33.86
N GLU A 726 9.93 -6.28 -35.00
CA GLU A 726 9.15 -7.13 -35.89
C GLU A 726 9.99 -8.34 -36.32
N ILE A 727 9.53 -9.54 -35.95
CA ILE A 727 10.08 -10.80 -36.45
C ILE A 727 9.09 -11.28 -37.49
N HIS A 728 9.48 -11.27 -38.77
CA HIS A 728 8.70 -11.89 -39.83
C HIS A 728 8.76 -13.41 -39.67
N SER A 729 7.87 -13.97 -38.87
CA SER A 729 7.63 -15.42 -38.83
C SER A 729 6.22 -15.71 -39.29
N GLU A 730 6.08 -16.53 -40.34
CA GLU A 730 4.78 -17.06 -40.78
C GLU A 730 4.31 -18.14 -39.78
N GLY A 731 3.65 -17.73 -38.69
CA GLY A 731 3.16 -18.68 -37.69
C GLY A 731 2.51 -18.03 -36.46
N VAL A 732 1.68 -18.80 -35.74
CA VAL A 732 0.95 -18.33 -34.54
C VAL A 732 1.83 -18.49 -33.30
N SER A 733 2.22 -17.39 -32.65
CA SER A 733 2.87 -17.40 -31.34
C SER A 733 1.95 -17.98 -30.27
N PRO A 734 2.47 -18.69 -29.25
CA PRO A 734 1.64 -19.22 -28.16
C PRO A 734 1.01 -18.06 -27.38
N ARG A 735 -0.25 -18.26 -26.95
CA ARG A 735 -0.92 -17.33 -26.04
C ARG A 735 -0.35 -17.50 -24.62
N ASP A 736 -0.43 -16.47 -23.79
CA ASP A 736 -0.12 -16.60 -22.36
C ASP A 736 -1.00 -17.72 -21.75
N GLY A 737 -0.42 -18.65 -21.00
CA GLY A 737 -1.17 -19.78 -20.48
C GLY A 737 -0.34 -20.88 -19.83
N VAL A 738 -1.01 -21.95 -19.40
CA VAL A 738 -0.37 -23.15 -18.85
C VAL A 738 -0.38 -24.24 -19.90
N TYR A 739 0.80 -24.76 -20.21
CA TYR A 739 1.05 -25.73 -21.26
C TYR A 739 1.81 -26.93 -20.73
N ARG A 740 1.65 -28.07 -21.41
CA ARG A 740 2.59 -29.17 -21.35
C ARG A 740 3.48 -29.09 -22.58
N LEU A 741 4.80 -29.06 -22.38
CA LEU A 741 5.76 -29.00 -23.48
C LEU A 741 6.08 -30.43 -23.93
N VAL A 742 5.57 -30.84 -25.09
CA VAL A 742 5.68 -32.21 -25.63
C VAL A 742 6.67 -32.24 -26.79
N ASN A 743 7.64 -33.16 -26.72
CA ASN A 743 8.51 -33.45 -27.84
C ASN A 743 7.75 -34.29 -28.88
N THR A 744 7.53 -33.74 -30.07
CA THR A 744 6.73 -34.35 -31.14
C THR A 744 7.29 -35.68 -31.66
N SER A 745 8.61 -35.91 -31.55
CA SER A 745 9.24 -37.14 -32.05
C SER A 745 9.17 -38.31 -31.07
N SER A 746 9.19 -38.04 -29.76
CA SER A 746 9.23 -39.08 -28.72
C SER A 746 7.97 -39.17 -27.88
N ASN A 747 7.07 -38.19 -28.00
CA ASN A 747 5.90 -38.00 -27.14
C ASN A 747 6.23 -37.90 -25.64
N MET A 748 7.47 -37.52 -25.31
CA MET A 748 7.91 -37.23 -23.95
C MET A 748 7.66 -35.76 -23.61
N VAL A 749 7.47 -35.48 -22.33
CA VAL A 749 7.20 -34.14 -21.79
C VAL A 749 8.45 -33.57 -21.13
N ALA A 750 8.65 -32.26 -21.23
CA ALA A 750 9.67 -31.57 -20.44
C ALA A 750 9.19 -31.39 -19.00
N ALA A 751 10.01 -31.74 -18.02
CA ALA A 751 9.71 -31.59 -16.61
C ALA A 751 10.94 -31.12 -15.82
N VAL A 752 10.73 -30.35 -14.75
CA VAL A 752 11.78 -30.14 -13.75
C VAL A 752 11.89 -31.43 -12.94
N ARG A 753 13.10 -31.99 -12.83
CA ARG A 753 13.31 -33.27 -12.13
C ARG A 753 12.70 -33.24 -10.73
N ASP A 754 11.79 -34.17 -10.48
CA ASP A 754 11.05 -34.33 -9.21
C ASP A 754 10.26 -33.08 -8.74
N GLY A 755 10.10 -32.06 -9.61
CA GLY A 755 9.53 -30.77 -9.23
C GLY A 755 10.39 -29.97 -8.23
N ASP A 756 11.68 -30.29 -8.10
CA ASP A 756 12.57 -29.64 -7.15
C ASP A 756 12.78 -28.15 -7.49
N SER A 757 12.65 -27.28 -6.48
CA SER A 757 12.80 -25.82 -6.58
C SER A 757 14.23 -25.33 -6.42
N THR A 758 15.17 -26.24 -6.17
CA THR A 758 16.60 -25.93 -6.06
C THR A 758 17.12 -25.38 -7.38
N ASP A 759 17.82 -24.25 -7.35
CA ASP A 759 18.38 -23.64 -8.55
C ASP A 759 19.41 -24.56 -9.21
N GLY A 760 19.34 -24.65 -10.54
CA GLY A 760 20.18 -25.56 -11.31
C GLY A 760 19.60 -26.97 -11.44
N THR A 761 18.41 -27.25 -10.89
CA THR A 761 17.75 -28.55 -11.04
C THR A 761 17.56 -28.87 -12.52
N PRO A 762 17.99 -30.05 -13.01
CA PRO A 762 17.89 -30.39 -14.43
C PRO A 762 16.45 -30.42 -14.95
N ILE A 763 16.24 -29.87 -16.14
CA ILE A 763 15.04 -30.10 -16.93
C ILE A 763 15.26 -31.39 -17.73
N VAL A 764 14.40 -32.37 -17.52
CA VAL A 764 14.47 -33.69 -18.13
C VAL A 764 13.31 -33.91 -19.09
N THR A 765 13.46 -34.88 -19.99
CA THR A 765 12.34 -35.40 -20.76
C THR A 765 11.88 -36.72 -20.16
N GLN A 766 10.58 -36.89 -19.94
CA GLN A 766 10.01 -38.07 -19.30
C GLN A 766 8.67 -38.46 -19.92
N ARG A 767 8.15 -39.65 -19.60
CA ARG A 767 6.76 -40.00 -19.93
C ARG A 767 5.82 -39.15 -19.07
N SER A 768 4.72 -38.71 -19.66
CA SER A 768 3.76 -37.90 -18.92
C SER A 768 3.19 -38.66 -17.72
N ASN A 769 3.15 -38.00 -16.58
CA ASN A 769 2.60 -38.52 -15.32
C ASN A 769 1.42 -37.67 -14.81
N GLY A 770 1.06 -36.60 -15.53
CA GLY A 770 -0.08 -35.72 -15.22
C GLY A 770 0.11 -34.81 -14.01
N ARG A 771 1.33 -34.68 -13.48
CA ARG A 771 1.62 -33.88 -12.29
C ARG A 771 2.11 -32.47 -12.64
N LEU A 772 2.28 -31.61 -11.64
CA LEU A 772 2.64 -30.21 -11.85
C LEU A 772 4.08 -30.02 -12.39
N GLU A 773 4.98 -30.98 -12.16
CA GLU A 773 6.37 -30.88 -12.63
C GLU A 773 6.52 -30.90 -14.16
N GLU A 774 5.52 -31.38 -14.90
CA GLU A 774 5.48 -31.35 -16.38
C GLU A 774 4.66 -30.17 -16.96
N MET A 775 4.10 -29.31 -16.09
CA MET A 775 3.26 -28.17 -16.46
C MET A 775 4.06 -26.87 -16.42
N TRP A 776 3.96 -26.08 -17.47
CA TRP A 776 4.73 -24.86 -17.69
C TRP A 776 3.81 -23.68 -17.96
N ARG A 777 3.91 -22.63 -17.15
CA ARG A 777 3.32 -21.33 -17.45
C ARG A 777 4.21 -20.62 -18.46
N VAL A 778 3.70 -20.43 -19.67
CA VAL A 778 4.36 -19.71 -20.75
C VAL A 778 3.74 -18.32 -20.84
N ASN A 779 4.56 -17.29 -20.63
CA ASN A 779 4.13 -15.90 -20.65
C ASN A 779 5.01 -15.08 -21.60
N SER A 780 4.37 -14.25 -22.42
CA SER A 780 5.04 -13.17 -23.14
C SER A 780 5.69 -12.20 -22.16
N VAL A 781 6.91 -11.77 -22.48
CA VAL A 781 7.57 -10.68 -21.73
C VAL A 781 7.03 -9.36 -22.27
N PRO A 782 6.45 -8.48 -21.43
CA PRO A 782 5.81 -7.25 -21.87
C PRO A 782 6.71 -6.37 -22.74
N GLY A 783 6.18 -5.87 -23.85
CA GLY A 783 6.92 -4.97 -24.75
C GLY A 783 8.00 -5.68 -25.58
N THR A 784 7.96 -7.02 -25.68
CA THR A 784 8.92 -7.81 -26.46
C THR A 784 8.21 -8.89 -27.28
N ASN A 785 8.97 -9.65 -28.07
CA ASN A 785 8.49 -10.86 -28.74
C ASN A 785 9.08 -12.15 -28.13
N VAL A 786 9.62 -12.07 -26.90
CA VAL A 786 10.20 -13.23 -26.20
C VAL A 786 9.29 -13.70 -25.08
N PHE A 787 9.48 -14.94 -24.65
CA PHE A 787 8.65 -15.64 -23.68
C PHE A 787 9.49 -16.17 -22.51
N THR A 788 8.87 -16.26 -21.34
CA THR A 788 9.37 -17.03 -20.20
C THR A 788 8.57 -18.32 -20.06
N MET A 789 9.20 -19.36 -19.52
CA MET A 789 8.55 -20.65 -19.25
C MET A 789 8.83 -21.01 -17.80
N MET A 790 7.82 -20.91 -16.92
CA MET A 790 7.92 -21.18 -15.49
C MET A 790 7.26 -22.51 -15.14
N ASN A 791 7.96 -23.38 -14.42
CA ASN A 791 7.41 -24.65 -13.97
C ASN A 791 6.38 -24.45 -12.86
N MET A 792 5.26 -25.17 -12.92
CA MET A 792 4.14 -25.01 -11.98
C MET A 792 4.37 -25.70 -10.63
N ALA A 793 5.27 -26.69 -10.54
CA ALA A 793 5.63 -27.33 -9.27
C ALA A 793 6.72 -26.56 -8.52
N SER A 794 7.79 -26.19 -9.23
CA SER A 794 9.00 -25.65 -8.62
C SER A 794 9.06 -24.12 -8.60
N ALA A 795 8.19 -23.45 -9.36
CA ALA A 795 8.24 -22.02 -9.68
C ALA A 795 9.54 -21.57 -10.37
N SER A 796 10.38 -22.49 -10.84
CA SER A 796 11.62 -22.20 -11.54
C SER A 796 11.36 -21.89 -13.02
N GLN A 797 12.06 -20.90 -13.57
CA GLN A 797 12.06 -20.67 -15.02
C GLN A 797 13.01 -21.64 -15.74
N ALA A 798 12.63 -22.04 -16.95
CA ALA A 798 13.52 -22.78 -17.85
C ALA A 798 14.67 -21.88 -18.31
N SER A 799 15.90 -22.32 -18.04
CA SER A 799 17.12 -21.59 -18.33
C SER A 799 18.19 -22.51 -18.91
N VAL A 800 19.10 -21.95 -19.72
CA VAL A 800 20.32 -22.62 -20.17
C VAL A 800 21.42 -22.37 -19.13
N ALA A 801 22.07 -23.45 -18.67
CA ALA A 801 23.21 -23.31 -17.75
C ALA A 801 24.35 -22.49 -18.38
N TRP A 802 25.05 -21.68 -17.62
CA TRP A 802 26.13 -20.86 -18.16
C TRP A 802 27.38 -21.71 -18.48
N PRO A 803 28.09 -21.47 -19.60
CA PRO A 803 27.75 -20.56 -20.70
C PRO A 803 26.75 -21.17 -21.69
N PRO A 804 25.94 -20.36 -22.40
CA PRO A 804 24.98 -20.86 -23.39
C PRO A 804 25.70 -21.32 -24.67
N VAL A 805 26.18 -22.57 -24.68
CA VAL A 805 26.87 -23.18 -25.83
C VAL A 805 26.13 -24.42 -26.32
N ALA A 806 26.51 -24.94 -27.49
CA ALA A 806 25.92 -26.16 -28.02
C ALA A 806 26.08 -27.33 -27.03
N LYS A 807 25.03 -28.17 -26.89
CA LYS A 807 24.93 -29.30 -25.96
C LYS A 807 24.94 -28.93 -24.46
N GLN A 808 24.74 -27.66 -24.13
CA GLN A 808 24.57 -27.23 -22.76
C GLN A 808 23.27 -27.75 -22.14
N VAL A 809 23.27 -27.91 -20.82
CA VAL A 809 22.14 -28.44 -20.04
C VAL A 809 21.07 -27.37 -19.81
N LEU A 810 19.80 -27.78 -19.87
CA LEU A 810 18.66 -26.98 -19.42
C LEU A 810 18.38 -27.23 -17.94
N VAL A 811 18.14 -26.16 -17.20
CA VAL A 811 17.91 -26.18 -15.76
C VAL A 811 16.73 -25.30 -15.38
N GLY A 812 16.06 -25.64 -14.28
CA GLY A 812 15.17 -24.73 -13.57
C GLY A 812 15.99 -23.78 -12.70
N THR A 813 15.72 -22.47 -12.79
CA THR A 813 16.30 -21.48 -11.89
C THR A 813 15.30 -20.40 -11.48
N ARG A 814 15.45 -19.89 -10.26
CA ARG A 814 14.83 -18.65 -9.76
C ARG A 814 15.85 -17.50 -9.66
N SER A 815 17.13 -17.79 -9.90
CA SER A 815 18.21 -16.81 -10.05
C SER A 815 18.53 -16.63 -11.52
N HIS A 816 18.16 -15.48 -12.09
CA HIS A 816 18.28 -15.22 -13.52
C HIS A 816 19.55 -14.44 -13.87
N ALA A 817 20.09 -14.68 -15.06
CA ALA A 817 21.11 -13.82 -15.64
C ALA A 817 20.52 -12.42 -15.91
N VAL A 818 21.36 -11.38 -15.90
CA VAL A 818 20.96 -10.02 -16.26
C VAL A 818 20.28 -10.02 -17.65
N LEU A 819 19.20 -9.24 -17.78
CA LEU A 819 18.30 -9.23 -18.94
C LEU A 819 17.62 -10.57 -19.26
N ASN A 820 17.64 -11.53 -18.34
CA ASN A 820 17.11 -12.89 -18.54
C ASN A 820 17.66 -13.55 -19.82
N THR A 821 18.93 -13.29 -20.15
CA THR A 821 19.56 -13.70 -21.42
C THR A 821 19.60 -15.21 -21.66
N THR A 822 19.51 -16.03 -20.60
CA THR A 822 19.50 -17.49 -20.69
C THR A 822 18.14 -18.12 -20.36
N SER A 823 17.15 -17.33 -19.92
CA SER A 823 15.84 -17.81 -19.45
C SER A 823 14.65 -17.22 -20.20
N THR A 824 14.91 -16.40 -21.22
CA THR A 824 13.92 -15.96 -22.20
C THR A 824 14.08 -16.71 -23.51
N TRP A 825 12.97 -16.86 -24.24
CA TRP A 825 12.88 -17.73 -25.40
C TRP A 825 12.15 -17.02 -26.53
N SER A 826 12.74 -17.00 -27.71
CA SER A 826 12.01 -16.68 -28.95
C SER A 826 11.33 -17.94 -29.45
N ILE A 827 10.02 -17.88 -29.68
CA ILE A 827 9.23 -19.04 -30.11
C ILE A 827 8.82 -18.84 -31.56
N VAL A 828 9.22 -19.77 -32.43
CA VAL A 828 8.85 -19.80 -33.86
C VAL A 828 7.96 -21.01 -34.10
N ALA A 829 6.78 -20.80 -34.67
CA ALA A 829 5.90 -21.91 -35.05
C ALA A 829 6.39 -22.59 -36.34
N GLU A 830 6.29 -23.91 -36.38
CA GLU A 830 6.52 -24.74 -37.57
C GLU A 830 5.21 -25.49 -37.88
N GLY A 831 4.46 -25.01 -38.88
CA GLY A 831 3.13 -25.53 -39.19
C GLY A 831 2.09 -25.21 -38.12
N SER A 832 1.02 -26.02 -37.99
CA SER A 832 -0.11 -25.72 -37.10
C SER A 832 0.10 -26.14 -35.64
N ASN A 833 0.99 -27.10 -35.36
CA ASN A 833 1.05 -27.81 -34.07
C ASN A 833 2.46 -27.99 -33.46
N ALA A 834 3.53 -27.46 -34.07
CA ALA A 834 4.88 -27.56 -33.54
C ALA A 834 5.50 -26.17 -33.34
N ILE A 835 6.33 -26.04 -32.31
CA ILE A 835 7.08 -24.82 -32.01
C ILE A 835 8.56 -25.15 -31.80
N HIS A 836 9.43 -24.23 -32.20
CA HIS A 836 10.84 -24.21 -31.83
C HIS A 836 11.11 -23.03 -30.91
N SER A 837 11.81 -23.30 -29.80
CA SER A 837 12.22 -22.30 -28.83
C SER A 837 13.71 -22.05 -28.95
N TYR A 838 14.11 -20.81 -29.20
CA TYR A 838 15.50 -20.39 -29.32
C TYR A 838 15.88 -19.44 -28.19
N LEU A 839 17.11 -19.55 -27.68
CA LEU A 839 17.67 -18.44 -26.93
C LEU A 839 17.77 -17.19 -27.85
N PRO A 840 17.41 -15.99 -27.37
CA PRO A 840 17.43 -14.75 -28.14
C PRO A 840 18.71 -14.57 -28.98
N ALA A 841 19.87 -14.76 -28.35
CA ALA A 841 21.18 -14.56 -29.00
C ALA A 841 21.51 -15.57 -30.12
N TYR A 842 20.74 -16.67 -30.27
CA TYR A 842 21.01 -17.77 -31.19
C TYR A 842 19.88 -18.00 -32.21
N LEU A 843 19.00 -17.01 -32.40
CA LEU A 843 17.95 -17.03 -33.41
C LEU A 843 18.54 -17.26 -34.82
N PRO A 844 18.15 -18.33 -35.55
CA PRO A 844 18.70 -18.62 -36.88
C PRO A 844 18.41 -17.50 -37.87
N SER A 845 19.33 -17.22 -38.80
CA SER A 845 19.04 -16.37 -39.95
C SER A 845 18.12 -17.11 -40.91
N TYR A 846 16.82 -16.83 -40.90
CA TYR A 846 15.97 -17.13 -42.05
C TYR A 846 16.34 -16.16 -43.18
N ARG A 847 16.58 -16.71 -44.38
CA ARG A 847 16.91 -15.97 -45.61
C ARG A 847 15.66 -15.42 -46.26
#